data_AF-A0A1H0UI60-F1
#
_entry.id   AF-A0A1H0UI60-F1
#
_cell.length_a   1.000
_cell.length_b   1.000
_cell.length_c   1.000
_cell.angle_alpha   90.00
_cell.angle_beta   90.00
_cell.angle_gamma   90.00
#
_symmetry.space_group_name_H-M   'P 1'
#
loop_
_entity.id
_entity.type
_entity.pdbx_description
1 polymer ?
#
loop_
_entity_poly.entity_id
_entity_poly.type
_entity_poly.pdbx_seq_one_letter_code
_entity_poly.pdbx_strand_id
1 'polypeptide(L)'
;MRTTYSYVEAVKILGGQNHPVVAAMDKLLGGALLAGSLGLWQVLDLFDAKPDFTRLFSDLVTKVTEKRRGLNRYDRTQRLHAAHSVIVVTAYFEVLRELELPFSFSAEDETLLRFGHPFEKPLPVPSAGRSHEANLVAVRTFYEELNHDLDWVSTGSAVWDELSEAEKERTLASYRVLPERAVRRYQELFRQLAVDCPEVAFWASMEDHRATRAALARLEDVLREVTAEPVRDVWLTELAAVYSAALRRPLVPSDGGQRIPALGEAYVDPRFQLLVNTGRETVPSTAGYWAHRPARTDLYAYLAGHLTSAEAWWSPLLVLGDPGSGKSVLTEVLAARLSAAGTPVVRVELRTAPADSDVRQQIEHGLARLLDEPVGWAAFSRATGGSVPVVVLDGLDELMQATGVSQNRYLTTIAELQRDLAEKQRPAAFVVTSRLSVCAGLALPPMSHVVRLLPFSDEQVRQWLRVWNEGGAPLPAEVALEYPELAEQPLLLLMLALYDAVDGALQRDHQQISRGQLYERLLERFARREVGKSPVERTEEGLDEDVEFELDRLSVVALAMFNRGVQWVTGDQVTADLAALLEVGSADRSVGARTPLSSGDLALGRFFFVQKTEAVRGDDTKLATYEFLHATFGEYLVARYVWRTLTDLLREDAAKSRRKTTVDDTELYSVLSFMALTTSKPVLDFLRELADDDRMFDLVVRLLETRDDRRVTRTAYEPVPLPDSTREAKYAANLVTLTLALREKVYAPDLRFGVDDWRRATLFWKSRLSAAEWASFVRCVWLTRDREQHFHLSLHKAAGVEAEPEWLLMSEPYVTLDEVGLTWRDAMRPLTSVYPIDTATALVELMMTPVSRCLPALRRLTGGVVDIELVQREACARIGIGGDDLAILSAFAELWSYNTASVLEAWLRLHERGFRFPAERAYLSTEELLTEIDEDAYAGRPDLLKRAKVAAAELGLEWSPTEPRRSRRGPVR
;
A
#
# COMPACT_ATOMS: atom_id res chain seq x y z
N MET A 1 3.00 -23.00 16.03
CA MET A 1 1.74 -22.77 16.79
C MET A 1 0.88 -21.79 16.01
N ARG A 2 -0.44 -21.99 15.95
CA ARG A 2 -1.37 -21.31 15.01
C ARG A 2 -1.81 -19.92 15.51
N THR A 3 -2.13 -19.02 14.59
CA THR A 3 -2.62 -17.64 14.84
C THR A 3 -4.03 -17.58 15.42
N THR A 4 -4.79 -18.65 15.27
CA THR A 4 -6.15 -18.83 15.78
C THR A 4 -6.17 -20.05 16.68
N TYR A 5 -6.81 -19.93 17.84
CA TYR A 5 -7.05 -21.09 18.69
C TYR A 5 -8.11 -21.98 18.04
N SER A 6 -7.91 -23.28 18.11
CA SER A 6 -9.01 -24.23 17.96
C SER A 6 -10.01 -24.03 19.11
N TYR A 7 -11.24 -24.48 18.95
CA TYR A 7 -12.23 -24.40 20.05
C TYR A 7 -11.71 -25.10 21.31
N VAL A 8 -11.05 -26.25 21.15
CA VAL A 8 -10.46 -27.03 22.25
C VAL A 8 -9.38 -26.25 22.99
N GLU A 9 -8.48 -25.59 22.25
CA GLU A 9 -7.43 -24.75 22.82
C GLU A 9 -8.02 -23.56 23.58
N ALA A 10 -9.05 -22.92 23.02
CA ALA A 10 -9.72 -21.79 23.64
C ALA A 10 -10.34 -22.17 25.00
N VAL A 11 -11.06 -23.30 25.09
CA VAL A 11 -11.65 -23.74 26.36
C VAL A 11 -10.57 -24.13 27.39
N LYS A 12 -9.43 -24.70 26.94
CA LYS A 12 -8.28 -24.99 27.82
C LYS A 12 -7.67 -23.71 28.41
N ILE A 13 -7.48 -22.67 27.60
CA ILE A 13 -6.93 -21.36 28.02
C ILE A 13 -7.83 -20.68 29.07
N LEU A 14 -9.16 -20.84 28.96
CA LEU A 14 -10.13 -20.28 29.89
C LEU A 14 -10.24 -21.06 31.22
N GLY A 15 -9.42 -22.11 31.41
CA GLY A 15 -9.40 -22.90 32.64
C GLY A 15 -10.53 -23.94 32.72
N GLY A 16 -11.08 -24.36 31.58
CA GLY A 16 -12.07 -25.41 31.46
C GLY A 16 -11.51 -26.84 31.48
N GLN A 17 -10.26 -27.06 31.92
CA GLN A 17 -9.58 -28.36 31.86
C GLN A 17 -10.35 -29.50 32.57
N ASN A 18 -11.14 -29.17 33.59
CA ASN A 18 -11.98 -30.11 34.33
C ASN A 18 -13.44 -30.14 33.83
N HIS A 19 -13.76 -29.44 32.74
CA HIS A 19 -15.11 -29.39 32.21
C HIS A 19 -15.43 -30.69 31.47
N PRO A 20 -16.61 -31.30 31.68
CA PRO A 20 -17.02 -32.54 31.02
C PRO A 20 -16.85 -32.51 29.49
N VAL A 21 -17.14 -31.36 28.86
CA VAL A 21 -16.96 -31.14 27.41
C VAL A 21 -15.49 -31.28 26.98
N VAL A 22 -14.54 -30.68 27.71
CA VAL A 22 -13.11 -30.75 27.37
C VAL A 22 -12.57 -32.16 27.59
N ALA A 23 -12.99 -32.83 28.66
CA ALA A 23 -12.60 -34.21 28.94
C ALA A 23 -13.17 -35.21 27.89
N ALA A 24 -14.37 -34.95 27.36
CA ALA A 24 -14.94 -35.72 26.25
C ALA A 24 -14.19 -35.47 24.94
N MET A 25 -13.87 -34.21 24.62
CA MET A 25 -13.12 -33.84 23.42
C MET A 25 -11.65 -34.33 23.44
N ASP A 26 -10.96 -34.25 24.58
CA ASP A 26 -9.59 -34.76 24.75
C ASP A 26 -9.53 -36.30 24.64
N LYS A 27 -10.58 -37.01 25.05
CA LYS A 27 -10.70 -38.46 24.84
C LYS A 27 -10.96 -38.83 23.39
N LEU A 28 -11.74 -38.02 22.66
CA LEU A 28 -12.00 -38.15 21.23
C LEU A 28 -10.73 -37.94 20.39
N LEU A 29 -9.91 -36.95 20.76
CA LEU A 29 -8.68 -36.57 20.04
C LEU A 29 -7.44 -37.40 20.48
N GLY A 30 -7.45 -37.98 21.68
CA GLY A 30 -6.29 -38.61 22.32
C GLY A 30 -5.99 -40.08 21.95
N GLY A 31 -6.71 -40.69 20.99
CA GLY A 31 -6.34 -42.00 20.45
C GLY A 31 -6.37 -43.17 21.47
N ALA A 32 -7.23 -43.11 22.49
CA ALA A 32 -7.45 -44.23 23.41
C ALA A 32 -8.37 -45.30 22.76
N LEU A 33 -7.84 -45.98 21.74
CA LEU A 33 -8.33 -47.29 21.31
C LEU A 33 -8.18 -48.25 22.51
N LEU A 34 -9.28 -48.68 23.13
CA LEU A 34 -9.50 -50.08 23.54
C LEU A 34 -10.73 -50.33 24.45
N ALA A 35 -11.50 -49.34 24.89
CA ALA A 35 -12.79 -49.64 25.55
C ALA A 35 -13.76 -48.47 25.50
N GLY A 36 -14.85 -48.63 24.74
CA GLY A 36 -16.02 -47.74 24.76
C GLY A 36 -15.96 -46.61 23.75
N SER A 37 -16.75 -46.76 22.68
CA SER A 37 -17.16 -45.72 21.73
C SER A 37 -17.67 -44.50 22.48
N LEU A 38 -16.93 -43.38 22.41
CA LEU A 38 -17.50 -42.08 22.72
C LEU A 38 -17.40 -41.15 21.50
N GLY A 39 -18.55 -40.85 20.89
CA GLY A 39 -18.72 -40.18 19.62
C GLY A 39 -18.93 -38.68 19.70
N LEU A 40 -18.81 -38.00 18.56
CA LEU A 40 -19.19 -36.58 18.37
C LEU A 40 -20.61 -36.29 18.89
N TRP A 41 -21.49 -37.29 18.86
CA TRP A 41 -22.86 -37.21 19.36
C TRP A 41 -23.00 -37.22 20.87
N GLN A 42 -22.09 -37.81 21.64
CA GLN A 42 -22.10 -37.57 23.10
C GLN A 42 -21.55 -36.21 23.49
N VAL A 43 -20.78 -35.56 22.59
CA VAL A 43 -20.50 -34.14 22.73
C VAL A 43 -21.79 -33.34 22.51
N LEU A 44 -22.62 -33.70 21.51
CA LEU A 44 -23.97 -33.16 21.25
C LEU A 44 -25.02 -33.51 22.33
N ASP A 45 -24.97 -34.67 22.98
CA ASP A 45 -25.77 -34.99 24.18
C ASP A 45 -25.30 -34.17 25.39
N LEU A 46 -24.01 -33.81 25.48
CA LEU A 46 -23.53 -32.80 26.42
C LEU A 46 -24.05 -31.39 26.10
N PHE A 47 -24.39 -31.12 24.84
CA PHE A 47 -25.08 -29.90 24.39
C PHE A 47 -26.60 -29.95 24.65
N ASP A 48 -27.17 -31.10 25.02
CA ASP A 48 -28.60 -31.29 25.30
C ASP A 48 -29.02 -30.69 26.67
N ALA A 49 -28.04 -30.46 27.55
CA ALA A 49 -28.20 -29.66 28.75
C ALA A 49 -28.16 -28.16 28.42
N LYS A 50 -29.32 -27.57 28.05
CA LYS A 50 -29.53 -26.10 27.97
C LYS A 50 -28.86 -25.29 29.11
N PRO A 51 -28.75 -25.79 30.37
CA PRO A 51 -28.03 -25.10 31.44
C PRO A 51 -26.51 -25.09 31.29
N ASP A 52 -25.86 -26.12 30.76
CA ASP A 52 -24.42 -26.32 30.96
C ASP A 52 -23.56 -25.46 30.03
N PHE A 53 -24.03 -25.09 28.84
CA PHE A 53 -23.31 -24.21 27.91
C PHE A 53 -23.51 -22.72 28.20
N THR A 54 -24.74 -22.32 28.52
CA THR A 54 -24.99 -20.95 29.03
C THR A 54 -24.29 -20.76 30.36
N ARG A 55 -24.22 -21.79 31.21
CA ARG A 55 -23.41 -21.80 32.43
C ARG A 55 -21.91 -21.86 32.15
N LEU A 56 -21.43 -22.61 31.15
CA LEU A 56 -20.02 -22.60 30.75
C LEU A 56 -19.64 -21.22 30.22
N PHE A 57 -20.43 -20.63 29.33
CA PHE A 57 -20.22 -19.26 28.85
C PHE A 57 -20.29 -18.26 30.01
N SER A 58 -21.31 -18.32 30.87
CA SER A 58 -21.41 -17.42 32.01
C SER A 58 -20.28 -17.63 33.00
N ASP A 59 -19.86 -18.87 33.28
CA ASP A 59 -18.78 -19.19 34.21
C ASP A 59 -17.42 -18.79 33.63
N LEU A 60 -17.21 -18.94 32.31
CA LEU A 60 -15.97 -18.52 31.64
C LEU A 60 -15.90 -16.98 31.52
N VAL A 61 -17.00 -16.32 31.15
CA VAL A 61 -17.10 -14.85 31.13
C VAL A 61 -16.96 -14.29 32.55
N THR A 62 -17.61 -14.91 33.53
CA THR A 62 -17.47 -14.55 34.96
C THR A 62 -16.03 -14.76 35.41
N LYS A 63 -15.33 -15.84 35.04
CA LYS A 63 -13.90 -16.02 35.33
C LYS A 63 -12.98 -15.00 34.65
N VAL A 64 -13.33 -14.53 33.45
CA VAL A 64 -12.63 -13.43 32.76
C VAL A 64 -12.87 -12.09 33.49
N THR A 65 -14.06 -11.91 34.08
CA THR A 65 -14.50 -10.66 34.72
C THR A 65 -14.12 -10.57 36.21
N GLU A 66 -14.20 -11.67 36.97
CA GLU A 66 -13.85 -11.78 38.40
C GLU A 66 -12.33 -11.65 38.63
N LYS A 67 -11.50 -12.07 37.67
CA LYS A 67 -10.04 -11.90 37.73
C LYS A 67 -9.55 -10.59 37.11
N ARG A 68 -10.37 -9.52 37.15
CA ARG A 68 -9.95 -8.17 36.72
C ARG A 68 -8.70 -7.64 37.43
N ARG A 69 -8.39 -8.13 38.63
CA ARG A 69 -7.19 -7.77 39.41
C ARG A 69 -6.19 -8.93 39.45
N GLY A 70 -4.93 -8.67 39.08
CA GLY A 70 -3.80 -9.61 39.26
C GLY A 70 -3.44 -10.51 38.07
N LEU A 71 -4.03 -10.34 36.89
CA LEU A 71 -3.59 -11.02 35.66
C LEU A 71 -2.68 -10.10 34.84
N ASN A 72 -1.59 -10.65 34.31
CA ASN A 72 -0.75 -9.92 33.36
C ASN A 72 -1.50 -9.71 32.02
N ARG A 73 -1.06 -8.71 31.23
CA ARG A 73 -1.73 -8.28 30.00
C ARG A 73 -1.75 -9.36 28.90
N TYR A 74 -0.70 -10.16 28.84
CA TYR A 74 -0.59 -11.29 27.92
C TYR A 74 -1.70 -12.32 28.18
N ASP A 75 -1.83 -12.77 29.42
CA ASP A 75 -2.85 -13.76 29.83
C ASP A 75 -4.27 -13.23 29.62
N ARG A 76 -4.49 -11.94 29.87
CA ARG A 76 -5.78 -11.28 29.64
C ARG A 76 -6.17 -11.28 28.16
N THR A 77 -5.25 -10.88 27.28
CA THR A 77 -5.48 -10.83 25.83
C THR A 77 -5.74 -12.24 25.26
N GLN A 78 -4.97 -13.25 25.70
CA GLN A 78 -5.20 -14.64 25.32
C GLN A 78 -6.59 -15.16 25.74
N ARG A 79 -7.03 -14.83 26.97
CA ARG A 79 -8.35 -15.24 27.45
C ARG A 79 -9.49 -14.53 26.72
N LEU A 80 -9.34 -13.25 26.38
CA LEU A 80 -10.34 -12.53 25.59
C LEU A 80 -10.49 -13.16 24.19
N HIS A 81 -9.36 -13.47 23.56
CA HIS A 81 -9.32 -14.15 22.27
C HIS A 81 -9.99 -15.53 22.34
N ALA A 82 -9.64 -16.33 23.36
CA ALA A 82 -10.25 -17.62 23.61
C ALA A 82 -11.77 -17.52 23.90
N ALA A 83 -12.21 -16.53 24.68
CA ALA A 83 -13.62 -16.31 24.97
C ALA A 83 -14.42 -16.00 23.70
N HIS A 84 -13.87 -15.17 22.81
CA HIS A 84 -14.46 -14.91 21.51
C HIS A 84 -14.52 -16.17 20.64
N SER A 85 -13.44 -16.95 20.56
CA SER A 85 -13.41 -18.22 19.82
C SER A 85 -14.52 -19.19 20.28
N VAL A 86 -14.76 -19.26 21.60
CA VAL A 86 -15.87 -20.05 22.17
C VAL A 86 -17.23 -19.51 21.71
N ILE A 87 -17.43 -18.18 21.69
CA ILE A 87 -18.68 -17.56 21.22
C ILE A 87 -18.98 -17.92 19.77
N VAL A 88 -17.97 -17.86 18.88
CA VAL A 88 -18.15 -18.16 17.45
C VAL A 88 -18.71 -19.56 17.26
N VAL A 89 -18.13 -20.56 17.92
CA VAL A 89 -18.59 -21.95 17.77
C VAL A 89 -19.93 -22.17 18.49
N THR A 90 -20.09 -21.61 19.69
CA THR A 90 -21.32 -21.77 20.50
C THR A 90 -22.55 -21.26 19.75
N ALA A 91 -22.45 -20.10 19.08
CA ALA A 91 -23.58 -19.51 18.36
C ALA A 91 -24.12 -20.40 17.23
N TYR A 92 -23.25 -21.14 16.53
CA TYR A 92 -23.67 -22.05 15.46
C TYR A 92 -24.43 -23.26 16.03
N PHE A 93 -23.85 -23.92 17.03
CA PHE A 93 -24.42 -25.13 17.61
C PHE A 93 -25.69 -24.85 18.43
N GLU A 94 -25.82 -23.68 19.07
CA GLU A 94 -27.06 -23.28 19.73
C GLU A 94 -28.22 -23.19 18.74
N VAL A 95 -27.99 -22.62 17.55
CA VAL A 95 -29.02 -22.50 16.51
C VAL A 95 -29.28 -23.83 15.80
N LEU A 96 -28.25 -24.63 15.54
CA LEU A 96 -28.41 -25.97 14.96
C LEU A 96 -29.33 -26.84 15.83
N ARG A 97 -29.21 -26.75 17.16
CA ARG A 97 -30.08 -27.47 18.10
C ARG A 97 -31.53 -26.97 18.11
N GLU A 98 -31.78 -25.72 17.72
CA GLU A 98 -33.15 -25.21 17.56
C GLU A 98 -33.84 -25.74 16.30
N LEU A 99 -33.07 -26.36 15.38
CA LEU A 99 -33.62 -27.09 14.25
C LEU A 99 -33.94 -28.51 14.75
N GLU A 100 -35.21 -28.78 15.04
CA GLU A 100 -35.69 -30.13 15.36
C GLU A 100 -35.57 -31.03 14.11
N LEU A 101 -34.37 -31.58 13.88
CA LEU A 101 -34.08 -32.44 12.74
C LEU A 101 -34.92 -33.72 12.81
N PRO A 102 -35.45 -34.23 11.68
CA PRO A 102 -36.29 -35.42 11.66
C PRO A 102 -35.52 -36.73 11.89
N PHE A 103 -34.21 -36.64 12.16
CA PHE A 103 -33.32 -37.78 12.34
C PHE A 103 -32.22 -37.49 13.37
N SER A 104 -31.65 -38.56 13.90
CA SER A 104 -30.43 -38.57 14.71
C SER A 104 -29.38 -39.43 14.01
N PHE A 105 -28.14 -38.98 13.98
CA PHE A 105 -27.04 -39.75 13.40
C PHE A 105 -26.61 -40.88 14.33
N SER A 106 -26.11 -41.97 13.77
CA SER A 106 -25.65 -43.14 14.52
C SER A 106 -24.13 -43.08 14.82
N ALA A 107 -23.65 -43.99 15.68
CA ALA A 107 -22.22 -44.17 15.93
C ALA A 107 -21.45 -44.73 14.70
N GLU A 108 -22.14 -45.34 13.73
CA GLU A 108 -21.54 -45.86 12.49
C GLU A 108 -21.32 -44.75 11.44
N ASP A 109 -22.06 -43.64 11.52
CA ASP A 109 -21.89 -42.42 10.70
C ASP A 109 -20.67 -41.56 11.16
N GLU A 110 -19.99 -41.94 12.25
CA GLU A 110 -18.84 -41.24 12.83
C GLU A 110 -17.62 -41.15 11.91
N THR A 111 -17.46 -42.08 10.97
CA THR A 111 -16.33 -42.10 10.02
C THR A 111 -16.43 -40.99 8.98
N LEU A 112 -17.65 -40.55 8.63
CA LEU A 112 -17.88 -39.41 7.73
C LEU A 112 -17.53 -38.08 8.42
N LEU A 113 -17.82 -37.95 9.73
CA LEU A 113 -17.50 -36.77 10.55
C LEU A 113 -15.99 -36.55 10.80
N ARG A 114 -15.14 -37.56 10.55
CA ARG A 114 -13.67 -37.43 10.67
C ARG A 114 -13.05 -36.56 9.59
N PHE A 115 -13.74 -36.30 8.48
CA PHE A 115 -13.18 -35.58 7.34
C PHE A 115 -13.24 -34.04 7.46
N GLY A 116 -13.92 -33.48 8.47
CA GLY A 116 -14.20 -32.04 8.55
C GLY A 116 -14.14 -31.38 9.93
N HIS A 117 -13.33 -31.88 10.88
CA HIS A 117 -13.27 -31.43 12.30
C HIS A 117 -13.58 -29.92 12.52
N PRO A 118 -14.83 -29.55 12.84
CA PRO A 118 -15.25 -28.15 12.87
C PRO A 118 -14.58 -27.38 14.02
N PHE A 119 -14.14 -28.12 15.04
CA PHE A 119 -13.45 -27.60 16.22
C PHE A 119 -11.96 -27.33 16.01
N GLU A 120 -11.36 -27.83 14.92
CA GLU A 120 -9.95 -27.63 14.57
C GLU A 120 -9.73 -26.60 13.44
N LYS A 121 -10.83 -26.15 12.80
CA LYS A 121 -10.79 -25.10 11.78
C LYS A 121 -10.32 -23.77 12.40
N PRO A 122 -9.55 -22.95 11.66
CA PRO A 122 -9.15 -21.63 12.13
C PRO A 122 -10.39 -20.73 12.26
N LEU A 123 -10.60 -20.18 13.45
CA LEU A 123 -11.78 -19.36 13.75
C LEU A 123 -11.57 -17.91 13.30
N PRO A 124 -12.62 -17.23 12.80
CA PRO A 124 -12.56 -15.80 12.54
C PRO A 124 -12.35 -15.05 13.85
N VAL A 125 -11.37 -14.14 13.87
CA VAL A 125 -10.98 -13.36 15.04
C VAL A 125 -11.37 -11.89 14.81
N PRO A 126 -11.91 -11.18 15.83
CA PRO A 126 -12.09 -9.74 15.75
C PRO A 126 -10.71 -9.12 15.79
N SER A 127 -10.39 -8.33 14.79
CA SER A 127 -9.13 -7.63 14.74
C SER A 127 -9.31 -6.14 14.55
N ALA A 128 -8.32 -5.38 15.01
CA ALA A 128 -8.34 -3.94 14.83
C ALA A 128 -8.28 -3.53 13.34
N GLY A 129 -7.76 -4.41 12.49
CA GLY A 129 -7.72 -4.18 11.05
C GLY A 129 -9.03 -4.44 10.34
N ARG A 130 -9.92 -5.25 10.93
CA ARG A 130 -11.14 -5.72 10.29
C ARG A 130 -12.34 -4.94 10.82
N SER A 131 -13.14 -4.41 9.90
CA SER A 131 -14.42 -3.78 10.21
C SER A 131 -15.35 -4.82 10.87
N HIS A 132 -16.25 -4.39 11.76
CA HIS A 132 -17.25 -5.28 12.37
C HIS A 132 -18.05 -6.00 11.28
N GLU A 133 -18.43 -5.29 10.22
CA GLU A 133 -19.11 -5.89 9.06
C GLU A 133 -18.27 -6.96 8.36
N ALA A 134 -16.99 -6.69 8.10
CA ALA A 134 -16.09 -7.68 7.49
C ALA A 134 -15.85 -8.87 8.42
N ASN A 135 -15.86 -8.67 9.74
CA ASN A 135 -15.81 -9.76 10.70
C ASN A 135 -17.08 -10.60 10.69
N LEU A 136 -18.26 -9.98 10.57
CA LEU A 136 -19.53 -10.69 10.40
C LEU A 136 -19.56 -11.49 9.10
N VAL A 137 -19.00 -10.95 8.01
CA VAL A 137 -18.84 -11.68 6.75
C VAL A 137 -17.94 -12.90 6.96
N ALA A 138 -16.79 -12.76 7.62
CA ALA A 138 -15.89 -13.88 7.91
C ALA A 138 -16.56 -14.95 8.82
N VAL A 139 -17.32 -14.53 9.82
CA VAL A 139 -18.13 -15.43 10.67
C VAL A 139 -19.21 -16.13 9.86
N ARG A 140 -19.89 -15.42 8.96
CA ARG A 140 -20.89 -16.00 8.07
C ARG A 140 -20.27 -17.05 7.14
N THR A 141 -19.15 -16.74 6.48
CA THR A 141 -18.42 -17.67 5.62
C THR A 141 -18.00 -18.92 6.39
N PHE A 142 -17.50 -18.74 7.62
CA PHE A 142 -17.19 -19.89 8.49
C PHE A 142 -18.44 -20.75 8.77
N TYR A 143 -19.59 -20.14 9.05
CA TYR A 143 -20.85 -20.88 9.24
C TYR A 143 -21.38 -21.53 7.96
N GLU A 144 -21.20 -20.90 6.80
CA GLU A 144 -21.53 -21.48 5.50
C GLU A 144 -20.67 -22.73 5.23
N GLU A 145 -19.37 -22.68 5.53
CA GLU A 145 -18.48 -23.84 5.46
C GLU A 145 -18.91 -24.96 6.42
N LEU A 146 -19.25 -24.62 7.68
CA LEU A 146 -19.77 -25.61 8.64
C LEU A 146 -21.09 -26.24 8.18
N ASN A 147 -21.94 -25.45 7.52
CA ASN A 147 -23.23 -25.90 7.01
C ASN A 147 -23.05 -26.79 5.78
N HIS A 148 -22.08 -26.49 4.93
CA HIS A 148 -21.70 -27.35 3.81
C HIS A 148 -21.18 -28.71 4.29
N ASP A 149 -20.31 -28.72 5.31
CA ASP A 149 -19.85 -29.97 5.93
C ASP A 149 -21.02 -30.76 6.53
N LEU A 150 -21.95 -30.06 7.21
CA LEU A 150 -23.15 -30.68 7.80
C LEU A 150 -24.06 -31.28 6.73
N ASP A 151 -24.28 -30.59 5.62
CA ASP A 151 -25.07 -31.06 4.48
C ASP A 151 -24.43 -32.30 3.83
N TRP A 152 -23.11 -32.26 3.60
CA TRP A 152 -22.36 -33.39 3.06
C TRP A 152 -22.43 -34.62 3.97
N VAL A 153 -22.29 -34.45 5.29
CA VAL A 153 -22.43 -35.56 6.25
C VAL A 153 -23.88 -36.06 6.31
N SER A 154 -24.86 -35.16 6.29
CA SER A 154 -26.28 -35.54 6.32
C SER A 154 -26.62 -36.38 5.11
N THR A 155 -26.34 -35.88 3.92
CA THR A 155 -26.66 -36.54 2.64
C THR A 155 -25.88 -37.84 2.40
N GLY A 156 -24.70 -38.00 3.01
CA GLY A 156 -23.90 -39.22 2.96
C GLY A 156 -24.25 -40.28 4.01
N SER A 157 -25.15 -39.98 4.96
CA SER A 157 -25.53 -40.90 6.04
C SER A 157 -26.60 -41.91 5.62
N ALA A 158 -26.57 -43.12 6.17
CA ALA A 158 -27.58 -44.14 5.88
C ALA A 158 -28.99 -43.71 6.33
N VAL A 159 -29.07 -42.87 7.36
CA VAL A 159 -30.33 -42.34 7.91
C VAL A 159 -31.00 -41.37 6.95
N TRP A 160 -30.24 -40.70 6.09
CA TRP A 160 -30.79 -39.78 5.08
C TRP A 160 -31.54 -40.51 3.97
N ASP A 161 -31.08 -41.71 3.61
CA ASP A 161 -31.75 -42.56 2.62
C ASP A 161 -33.12 -43.06 3.11
N GLU A 162 -33.32 -43.11 4.43
CA GLU A 162 -34.57 -43.54 5.08
C GLU A 162 -35.63 -42.43 5.21
N LEU A 163 -35.26 -41.17 5.00
CA LEU A 163 -36.18 -40.02 5.09
C LEU A 163 -37.12 -39.95 3.89
N SER A 164 -38.36 -39.51 4.13
CA SER A 164 -39.26 -39.14 3.03
C SER A 164 -38.78 -37.89 2.30
N GLU A 165 -39.17 -37.73 1.02
CA GLU A 165 -38.80 -36.54 0.23
C GLU A 165 -39.26 -35.22 0.90
N ALA A 166 -40.40 -35.23 1.59
CA ALA A 166 -40.88 -34.08 2.35
C ALA A 166 -40.01 -33.76 3.60
N GLU A 167 -39.42 -34.78 4.23
CA GLU A 167 -38.49 -34.62 5.36
C GLU A 167 -37.11 -34.16 4.90
N LYS A 168 -36.62 -34.68 3.76
CA LYS A 168 -35.41 -34.20 3.10
C LYS A 168 -35.52 -32.74 2.71
N GLU A 169 -36.61 -32.35 2.03
CA GLU A 169 -36.85 -30.97 1.61
C GLU A 169 -36.95 -30.01 2.81
N ARG A 170 -37.64 -30.43 3.88
CA ARG A 170 -37.74 -29.63 5.12
C ARG A 170 -36.37 -29.48 5.82
N THR A 171 -35.54 -30.51 5.79
CA THR A 171 -34.19 -30.45 6.38
C THR A 171 -33.28 -29.52 5.58
N LEU A 172 -33.25 -29.66 4.25
CA LEU A 172 -32.48 -28.78 3.36
C LEU A 172 -32.92 -27.31 3.50
N ALA A 173 -34.23 -27.06 3.59
CA ALA A 173 -34.77 -25.73 3.84
C ALA A 173 -34.29 -25.15 5.20
N SER A 174 -34.14 -26.00 6.22
CA SER A 174 -33.66 -25.61 7.54
C SER A 174 -32.16 -25.30 7.53
N TYR A 175 -31.35 -26.05 6.79
CA TYR A 175 -29.93 -25.77 6.61
C TYR A 175 -29.69 -24.45 5.88
N ARG A 176 -30.50 -24.10 4.87
CA ARG A 176 -30.34 -22.83 4.14
C ARG A 176 -30.39 -21.59 5.02
N VAL A 177 -31.20 -21.59 6.09
CA VAL A 177 -31.37 -20.44 6.99
C VAL A 177 -30.46 -20.48 8.23
N LEU A 178 -29.74 -21.59 8.44
CA LEU A 178 -28.91 -21.82 9.63
C LEU A 178 -27.78 -20.78 9.77
N PRO A 179 -26.95 -20.50 8.74
CA PRO A 179 -25.85 -19.55 8.88
C PRO A 179 -26.31 -18.14 9.27
N GLU A 180 -27.39 -17.64 8.67
CA GLU A 180 -27.92 -16.31 9.00
C GLU A 180 -28.43 -16.21 10.45
N ARG A 181 -29.11 -17.25 10.94
CA ARG A 181 -29.56 -17.31 12.34
C ARG A 181 -28.37 -17.41 13.30
N ALA A 182 -27.36 -18.21 12.97
CA ALA A 182 -26.14 -18.33 13.75
C ALA A 182 -25.37 -16.99 13.84
N VAL A 183 -25.30 -16.21 12.76
CA VAL A 183 -24.70 -14.85 12.78
C VAL A 183 -25.45 -13.93 13.75
N ARG A 184 -26.79 -13.95 13.76
CA ARG A 184 -27.58 -13.14 14.72
C ARG A 184 -27.28 -13.56 16.15
N ARG A 185 -27.19 -14.87 16.41
CA ARG A 185 -26.87 -15.39 17.74
C ARG A 185 -25.46 -15.02 18.20
N TYR A 186 -24.49 -15.09 17.29
CA TYR A 186 -23.13 -14.62 17.51
C TYR A 186 -23.11 -13.14 17.92
N GLN A 187 -23.88 -12.29 17.23
CA GLN A 187 -23.95 -10.86 17.56
C GLN A 187 -24.50 -10.62 18.98
N GLU A 188 -25.49 -11.39 19.43
CA GLU A 188 -26.02 -11.28 20.80
C GLU A 188 -24.96 -11.60 21.85
N LEU A 189 -24.29 -12.75 21.71
CA LEU A 189 -23.24 -13.19 22.62
C LEU A 189 -22.01 -12.25 22.59
N PHE A 190 -21.65 -11.75 21.41
CA PHE A 190 -20.57 -10.78 21.25
C PHE A 190 -20.87 -9.45 21.94
N ARG A 191 -22.11 -8.94 21.85
CA ARG A 191 -22.52 -7.72 22.58
C ARG A 191 -22.45 -7.90 24.08
N GLN A 192 -22.84 -9.07 24.60
CA GLN A 192 -22.71 -9.37 26.03
C GLN A 192 -21.23 -9.33 26.46
N LEU A 193 -20.34 -9.98 25.70
CA LEU A 193 -18.90 -9.92 25.98
C LEU A 193 -18.35 -8.49 25.93
N ALA A 194 -18.82 -7.66 24.99
CA ALA A 194 -18.40 -6.26 24.87
C ALA A 194 -18.84 -5.40 26.07
N VAL A 195 -19.99 -5.68 26.69
CA VAL A 195 -20.44 -4.96 27.91
C VAL A 195 -19.47 -5.19 29.07
N ASP A 196 -18.98 -6.42 29.21
CA ASP A 196 -18.12 -6.81 30.33
C ASP A 196 -16.62 -6.54 30.07
N CYS A 197 -16.21 -6.43 28.81
CA CYS A 197 -14.83 -6.31 28.36
C CYS A 197 -14.59 -5.05 27.48
N PRO A 198 -14.00 -3.97 28.03
CA PRO A 198 -13.75 -2.72 27.30
C PRO A 198 -12.88 -2.86 26.05
N GLU A 199 -11.94 -3.81 26.01
CA GLU A 199 -11.13 -4.12 24.83
C GLU A 199 -11.99 -4.62 23.66
N VAL A 200 -12.96 -5.48 23.96
CA VAL A 200 -13.90 -6.03 22.96
C VAL A 200 -14.88 -4.95 22.50
N ALA A 201 -15.37 -4.11 23.42
CA ALA A 201 -16.17 -2.94 23.06
C ALA A 201 -15.39 -1.95 22.18
N PHE A 202 -14.10 -1.77 22.46
CA PHE A 202 -13.23 -0.92 21.66
C PHE A 202 -13.11 -1.45 20.24
N TRP A 203 -12.77 -2.73 20.07
CA TRP A 203 -12.69 -3.38 18.75
C TRP A 203 -14.02 -3.29 17.98
N ALA A 204 -15.15 -3.45 18.67
CA ALA A 204 -16.48 -3.33 18.07
C ALA A 204 -16.86 -1.90 17.64
N SER A 205 -16.19 -0.87 18.19
CA SER A 205 -16.55 0.55 18.01
C SER A 205 -15.67 1.32 17.02
N MET A 206 -14.73 0.64 16.35
CA MET A 206 -13.71 1.31 15.54
C MET A 206 -14.19 1.85 14.18
N GLU A 207 -15.46 1.64 13.82
CA GLU A 207 -16.05 2.26 12.62
C GLU A 207 -16.71 3.63 12.91
N ASP A 208 -17.20 3.86 14.15
CA ASP A 208 -17.90 5.09 14.53
C ASP A 208 -16.94 6.07 15.22
N HIS A 209 -16.58 7.14 14.52
CA HIS A 209 -15.61 8.15 14.96
C HIS A 209 -15.91 8.77 16.33
N ARG A 210 -17.20 8.87 16.74
CA ARG A 210 -17.56 9.39 18.07
C ARG A 210 -17.46 8.31 19.14
N ALA A 211 -17.89 7.09 18.83
CA ALA A 211 -17.76 5.95 19.73
C ALA A 211 -16.28 5.58 19.96
N THR A 212 -15.44 5.69 18.93
CA THR A 212 -14.01 5.32 18.98
C THR A 212 -13.23 6.15 19.99
N ARG A 213 -13.43 7.47 20.08
CA ARG A 213 -12.72 8.31 21.07
C ARG A 213 -13.09 7.98 22.51
N ALA A 214 -14.38 7.81 22.78
CA ALA A 214 -14.85 7.43 24.11
C ALA A 214 -14.40 6.00 24.48
N ALA A 215 -14.36 5.10 23.51
CA ALA A 215 -13.88 3.74 23.70
C ALA A 215 -12.35 3.68 23.89
N LEU A 216 -11.59 4.52 23.18
CA LEU A 216 -10.14 4.65 23.32
C LEU A 216 -9.77 5.15 24.72
N ALA A 217 -10.43 6.19 25.22
CA ALA A 217 -10.21 6.68 26.59
C ALA A 217 -10.48 5.58 27.64
N ARG A 218 -11.57 4.83 27.47
CA ARG A 218 -11.87 3.67 28.33
C ARG A 218 -10.82 2.57 28.23
N LEU A 219 -10.30 2.30 27.02
CA LEU A 219 -9.21 1.35 26.82
C LEU A 219 -7.94 1.82 27.55
N GLU A 220 -7.55 3.09 27.39
CA GLU A 220 -6.40 3.68 28.08
C GLU A 220 -6.53 3.60 29.61
N ASP A 221 -7.72 3.88 30.15
CA ASP A 221 -7.99 3.76 31.59
C ASP A 221 -7.85 2.32 32.07
N VAL A 222 -8.39 1.34 31.34
CA VAL A 222 -8.26 -0.09 31.66
C VAL A 222 -6.82 -0.55 31.57
N LEU A 223 -6.07 -0.13 30.54
CA LEU A 223 -4.64 -0.42 30.41
C LEU A 223 -3.85 0.14 31.61
N ARG A 224 -4.24 1.31 32.11
CA ARG A 224 -3.66 1.92 33.32
C ARG A 224 -4.07 1.20 34.62
N GLU A 225 -5.28 0.66 34.71
CA GLU A 225 -5.75 -0.09 35.88
C GLU A 225 -5.16 -1.51 35.95
N VAL A 226 -5.00 -2.20 34.82
CA VAL A 226 -4.44 -3.57 34.76
C VAL A 226 -2.94 -3.58 35.06
N THR A 227 -2.25 -2.46 34.82
CA THR A 227 -0.82 -2.28 35.14
C THR A 227 -0.56 -1.93 36.62
N ALA A 228 -1.59 -1.87 37.46
CA ALA A 228 -1.54 -1.34 38.84
C ALA A 228 -1.01 -2.31 39.92
N GLU A 229 -0.10 -3.25 39.60
CA GLU A 229 0.84 -3.77 40.59
C GLU A 229 2.21 -3.13 40.35
N PRO A 230 2.60 -2.11 41.15
CA PRO A 230 3.77 -1.30 40.90
C PRO A 230 5.00 -2.03 41.41
N VAL A 231 5.49 -3.02 40.67
CA VAL A 231 6.94 -3.12 40.51
C VAL A 231 7.26 -2.16 39.37
N ARG A 232 7.23 -0.85 39.64
CA ARG A 232 7.71 0.16 38.68
C ARG A 232 9.21 -0.05 38.59
N ASP A 233 9.60 -0.90 37.65
CA ASP A 233 10.98 -1.00 37.23
C ASP A 233 11.45 0.41 36.82
N VAL A 234 12.64 0.78 37.28
CA VAL A 234 13.20 2.13 37.11
C VAL A 234 13.24 2.49 35.62
N TRP A 235 13.56 1.51 34.77
CA TRP A 235 13.62 1.66 33.32
C TRP A 235 12.30 2.13 32.69
N LEU A 236 11.16 1.59 33.11
CA LEU A 236 9.87 1.96 32.52
C LEU A 236 9.47 3.40 32.88
N THR A 237 9.85 3.85 34.08
CA THR A 237 9.59 5.22 34.53
C THR A 237 10.48 6.21 33.77
N GLU A 238 11.76 5.87 33.58
CA GLU A 238 12.70 6.67 32.80
C GLU A 238 12.27 6.77 31.33
N LEU A 239 11.92 5.65 30.69
CA LEU A 239 11.41 5.65 29.31
C LEU A 239 10.17 6.54 29.16
N ALA A 240 9.19 6.40 30.06
CA ALA A 240 7.99 7.24 30.03
C ALA A 240 8.32 8.74 30.18
N ALA A 241 9.30 9.09 31.02
CA ALA A 241 9.78 10.45 31.19
C ALA A 241 10.49 10.98 29.94
N VAL A 242 11.36 10.17 29.32
CA VAL A 242 12.07 10.50 28.07
C VAL A 242 11.09 10.79 26.94
N TYR A 243 10.11 9.91 26.72
CA TYR A 243 9.12 10.12 25.67
C TYR A 243 8.18 11.30 25.95
N SER A 244 7.78 11.51 27.21
CA SER A 244 6.97 12.66 27.60
C SER A 244 7.72 13.98 27.41
N ALA A 245 9.04 14.00 27.65
CA ALA A 245 9.88 15.17 27.43
C ALA A 245 10.01 15.49 25.93
N ALA A 246 10.05 14.49 25.05
CA ALA A 246 10.08 14.69 23.60
C ALA A 246 8.87 15.49 23.10
N LEU A 247 7.66 15.20 23.60
CA LEU A 247 6.44 15.94 23.23
C LEU A 247 6.42 17.41 23.65
N ARG A 248 7.22 17.79 24.64
CA ARG A 248 7.32 19.18 25.14
C ARG A 248 8.37 19.99 24.41
N ARG A 249 9.18 19.37 23.54
CA ARG A 249 10.20 20.08 22.76
C ARG A 249 9.51 20.96 21.71
N PRO A 250 9.99 22.20 21.47
CA PRO A 250 9.50 23.03 20.39
C PRO A 250 9.79 22.36 19.04
N LEU A 251 8.93 22.59 18.04
CA LEU A 251 9.09 22.01 16.69
C LEU A 251 10.46 22.31 16.06
N VAL A 252 10.98 23.52 16.30
CA VAL A 252 12.30 23.97 15.84
C VAL A 252 12.94 24.77 16.99
N PRO A 253 14.27 24.70 17.18
CA PRO A 253 14.96 25.61 18.10
C PRO A 253 14.68 27.07 17.72
N SER A 254 14.18 27.86 18.67
CA SER A 254 13.94 29.30 18.45
C SER A 254 15.17 30.11 18.85
N ASP A 255 15.75 30.83 17.88
CA ASP A 255 16.74 31.88 18.14
C ASP A 255 16.07 33.27 18.28
N GLY A 256 14.74 33.34 18.09
CA GLY A 256 13.94 34.56 18.06
C GLY A 256 12.86 34.63 19.14
N GLY A 257 12.30 35.83 19.36
CA GLY A 257 11.30 36.12 20.40
C GLY A 257 9.89 35.55 20.16
N GLN A 258 9.69 34.68 19.17
CA GLN A 258 8.39 34.10 18.82
C GLN A 258 8.17 32.74 19.53
N ARG A 259 6.94 32.46 19.95
CA ARG A 259 6.58 31.16 20.55
C ARG A 259 6.41 30.13 19.43
N ILE A 260 7.36 29.17 19.36
CA ILE A 260 7.23 27.97 18.53
C ILE A 260 6.42 26.92 19.34
N PRO A 261 5.32 26.36 18.80
CA PRO A 261 4.55 25.32 19.48
C PRO A 261 5.39 24.10 19.84
N ALA A 262 5.02 23.42 20.92
CA ALA A 262 5.60 22.12 21.25
C ALA A 262 5.12 21.03 20.29
N LEU A 263 5.92 19.98 20.10
CA LEU A 263 5.58 18.85 19.23
C LEU A 263 4.21 18.25 19.55
N GLY A 264 3.91 18.06 20.84
CA GLY A 264 2.64 17.50 21.30
C GLY A 264 1.44 18.45 21.06
N GLU A 265 1.66 19.76 20.99
CA GLU A 265 0.60 20.74 20.69
C GLU A 265 0.27 20.76 19.20
N ALA A 266 1.31 20.72 18.36
CA ALA A 266 1.17 20.83 16.90
C ALA A 266 0.91 19.49 16.19
N TYR A 267 0.97 18.36 16.90
CA TYR A 267 0.75 17.05 16.29
C TYR A 267 -0.70 16.86 15.85
N VAL A 268 -0.88 16.52 14.58
CA VAL A 268 -2.17 16.16 13.98
C VAL A 268 -2.09 14.70 13.54
N ASP A 269 -3.03 13.86 14.00
CA ASP A 269 -3.08 12.45 13.61
C ASP A 269 -3.21 12.34 12.08
N PRO A 270 -2.27 11.66 11.38
CA PRO A 270 -2.33 11.49 9.93
C PRO A 270 -3.56 10.71 9.49
N ARG A 271 -4.06 11.02 8.28
CA ARG A 271 -4.95 10.10 7.58
C ARG A 271 -4.13 8.91 7.11
N PHE A 272 -4.77 7.77 6.94
CA PHE A 272 -4.08 6.57 6.51
C PHE A 272 -4.95 5.65 5.66
N GLN A 273 -4.30 4.81 4.87
CA GLN A 273 -4.91 3.63 4.27
C GLN A 273 -4.36 2.39 4.97
N LEU A 274 -5.19 1.35 5.03
CA LEU A 274 -4.85 0.12 5.71
C LEU A 274 -4.91 -1.06 4.74
N LEU A 275 -3.88 -1.89 4.83
CA LEU A 275 -3.85 -3.23 4.29
C LEU A 275 -3.72 -4.22 5.45
N VAL A 276 -4.63 -5.18 5.48
CA VAL A 276 -4.72 -6.24 6.48
C VAL A 276 -4.42 -7.56 5.81
N ASN A 277 -3.78 -8.48 6.53
CA ASN A 277 -3.49 -9.83 6.09
C ASN A 277 -2.76 -9.93 4.74
N THR A 278 -1.50 -9.45 4.69
CA THR A 278 -0.65 -9.62 3.50
C THR A 278 -0.56 -11.08 3.04
N GLY A 279 -0.71 -11.29 1.73
CA GLY A 279 -0.56 -12.56 1.04
C GLY A 279 0.60 -12.54 0.03
N ARG A 280 0.85 -13.68 -0.63
CA ARG A 280 1.97 -13.81 -1.61
C ARG A 280 1.87 -12.87 -2.82
N GLU A 281 0.65 -12.48 -3.19
CA GLU A 281 0.37 -11.61 -4.35
C GLU A 281 0.24 -10.13 -3.98
N THR A 282 0.51 -9.77 -2.72
CA THR A 282 0.36 -8.39 -2.26
C THR A 282 1.54 -7.53 -2.71
N VAL A 283 1.27 -6.44 -3.44
CA VAL A 283 2.30 -5.52 -3.96
C VAL A 283 2.10 -4.10 -3.40
N PRO A 284 2.28 -3.90 -2.07
CA PRO A 284 2.01 -2.60 -1.44
C PRO A 284 3.03 -1.51 -1.81
N SER A 285 4.06 -1.84 -2.57
CA SER A 285 5.06 -0.88 -3.07
C SER A 285 4.57 -0.01 -4.22
N THR A 286 3.46 -0.37 -4.88
CA THR A 286 2.94 0.37 -6.04
C THR A 286 1.80 1.30 -5.64
N ALA A 287 1.86 2.56 -6.05
CA ALA A 287 0.82 3.56 -5.75
C ALA A 287 -0.58 3.12 -6.22
N GLY A 288 -0.68 2.54 -7.42
CA GLY A 288 -1.93 1.99 -7.97
C GLY A 288 -2.59 0.92 -7.09
N TYR A 289 -1.80 0.15 -6.32
CA TYR A 289 -2.35 -0.84 -5.38
C TYR A 289 -3.20 -0.17 -4.27
N TRP A 290 -2.95 1.10 -3.98
CA TRP A 290 -3.64 1.85 -2.95
C TRP A 290 -4.82 2.69 -3.48
N ALA A 291 -4.97 2.85 -4.80
CA ALA A 291 -5.90 3.80 -5.41
C ALA A 291 -7.37 3.61 -4.97
N HIS A 292 -7.79 2.35 -4.79
CA HIS A 292 -9.18 2.00 -4.45
C HIS A 292 -9.41 1.76 -2.96
N ARG A 293 -8.39 1.93 -2.10
CA ARG A 293 -8.51 1.68 -0.66
C ARG A 293 -9.03 2.92 0.07
N PRO A 294 -10.01 2.79 0.97
CA PRO A 294 -10.59 3.94 1.66
C PRO A 294 -9.58 4.58 2.61
N ALA A 295 -9.58 5.91 2.65
CA ALA A 295 -8.83 6.68 3.64
C ALA A 295 -9.56 6.66 5.00
N ARG A 296 -8.78 6.52 6.07
CA ARG A 296 -9.21 6.51 7.48
C ARG A 296 -8.58 7.67 8.25
N THR A 297 -9.21 8.09 9.35
CA THR A 297 -8.76 9.23 10.18
C THR A 297 -8.45 8.83 11.64
N ASP A 298 -8.73 7.58 12.00
CA ASP A 298 -8.67 7.05 13.35
C ASP A 298 -7.34 6.32 13.67
N LEU A 299 -6.22 6.83 13.15
CA LEU A 299 -4.92 6.12 13.15
C LEU A 299 -4.51 5.66 14.55
N TYR A 300 -4.54 6.55 15.53
CA TYR A 300 -4.11 6.20 16.89
C TYR A 300 -5.01 5.14 17.53
N ALA A 301 -6.32 5.18 17.27
CA ALA A 301 -7.25 4.17 17.75
C ALA A 301 -6.96 2.80 17.10
N TYR A 302 -6.74 2.78 15.79
CA TYR A 302 -6.34 1.58 15.08
C TYR A 302 -5.03 0.99 15.65
N LEU A 303 -3.99 1.81 15.85
CA LEU A 303 -2.70 1.38 16.38
C LEU A 303 -2.84 0.82 17.80
N ALA A 304 -3.57 1.50 18.68
CA ALA A 304 -3.83 1.03 20.04
C ALA A 304 -4.59 -0.31 20.04
N GLY A 305 -5.60 -0.47 19.18
CA GLY A 305 -6.34 -1.71 19.01
C GLY A 305 -5.50 -2.85 18.47
N HIS A 306 -4.66 -2.59 17.47
CA HIS A 306 -3.81 -3.61 16.88
C HIS A 306 -2.74 -4.07 17.86
N LEU A 307 -2.02 -3.14 18.50
CA LEU A 307 -0.95 -3.43 19.46
C LEU A 307 -1.44 -4.08 20.76
N THR A 308 -2.76 -4.02 21.03
CA THR A 308 -3.41 -4.75 22.14
C THR A 308 -3.98 -6.10 21.71
N SER A 309 -3.97 -6.42 20.41
CA SER A 309 -4.48 -7.68 19.87
C SER A 309 -3.41 -8.78 19.84
N ALA A 310 -3.84 -10.04 19.82
CA ALA A 310 -2.94 -11.18 19.71
C ALA A 310 -2.22 -11.25 18.34
N GLU A 311 -2.80 -10.66 17.28
CA GLU A 311 -2.20 -10.66 15.94
C GLU A 311 -0.85 -9.95 15.91
N ALA A 312 -0.71 -8.85 16.67
CA ALA A 312 0.52 -8.07 16.75
C ALA A 312 1.72 -8.85 17.34
N TRP A 313 1.49 -10.06 17.89
CA TRP A 313 2.55 -10.91 18.43
C TRP A 313 3.15 -11.86 17.40
N TRP A 314 2.56 -11.97 16.22
CA TRP A 314 2.94 -13.00 15.22
C TRP A 314 3.47 -12.43 13.92
N SER A 315 3.12 -11.18 13.59
CA SER A 315 3.59 -10.46 12.43
C SER A 315 3.92 -9.00 12.77
N PRO A 316 4.86 -8.36 12.06
CA PRO A 316 5.16 -6.96 12.25
C PRO A 316 4.11 -6.06 11.57
N LEU A 317 3.89 -4.87 12.15
CA LEU A 317 3.18 -3.77 11.52
C LEU A 317 4.16 -2.91 10.73
N LEU A 318 3.95 -2.75 9.42
CA LEU A 318 4.74 -1.86 8.57
C LEU A 318 4.00 -0.53 8.37
N VAL A 319 4.66 0.58 8.67
CA VAL A 319 4.17 1.93 8.43
C VAL A 319 4.94 2.54 7.26
N LEU A 320 4.24 2.73 6.15
CA LEU A 320 4.74 3.35 4.93
C LEU A 320 4.35 4.82 4.86
N GLY A 321 5.23 5.63 4.31
CA GLY A 321 4.94 7.03 4.03
C GLY A 321 6.10 7.68 3.29
N ASP A 322 5.80 8.75 2.56
CA ASP A 322 6.79 9.50 1.80
C ASP A 322 7.74 10.28 2.73
N PRO A 323 8.90 10.76 2.24
CA PRO A 323 9.74 11.68 3.01
C PRO A 323 8.93 12.88 3.52
N GLY A 324 9.14 13.28 4.78
CA GLY A 324 8.40 14.40 5.38
C GLY A 324 6.96 14.10 5.85
N SER A 325 6.40 12.92 5.58
CA SER A 325 5.03 12.51 6.01
C SER A 325 4.83 12.35 7.53
N GLY A 326 5.87 12.53 8.33
CA GLY A 326 5.78 12.48 9.79
C GLY A 326 5.90 11.08 10.40
N LYS A 327 6.47 10.09 9.70
CA LYS A 327 6.69 8.73 10.24
C LYS A 327 7.44 8.74 11.58
N SER A 328 8.56 9.45 11.69
CA SER A 328 9.34 9.51 12.93
C SER A 328 8.62 10.27 14.05
N VAL A 329 7.89 11.34 13.70
CA VAL A 329 7.05 12.05 14.67
C VAL A 329 5.92 11.14 15.18
N LEU A 330 5.31 10.33 14.30
CA LEU A 330 4.34 9.31 14.69
C LEU A 330 4.97 8.29 15.66
N THR A 331 6.23 7.86 15.45
CA THR A 331 6.89 6.93 16.39
C THR A 331 7.12 7.55 17.76
N GLU A 332 7.52 8.83 17.83
CA GLU A 332 7.68 9.57 19.10
C GLU A 332 6.35 9.74 19.84
N VAL A 333 5.30 10.17 19.14
CA VAL A 333 3.97 10.36 19.72
C VAL A 333 3.36 9.03 20.16
N LEU A 334 3.51 7.97 19.36
CA LEU A 334 3.06 6.63 19.71
C LEU A 334 3.77 6.14 20.97
N ALA A 335 5.09 6.30 21.06
CA ALA A 335 5.87 5.89 22.23
C ALA A 335 5.44 6.63 23.50
N ALA A 336 5.23 7.94 23.42
CA ALA A 336 4.77 8.75 24.53
C ALA A 336 3.35 8.38 24.99
N ARG A 337 2.39 8.28 24.06
CA ARG A 337 0.99 7.95 24.39
C ARG A 337 0.85 6.53 24.96
N LEU A 338 1.51 5.54 24.36
CA LEU A 338 1.49 4.16 24.85
C LEU A 338 2.16 4.01 26.22
N SER A 339 3.28 4.70 26.44
CA SER A 339 3.98 4.69 27.73
C SER A 339 3.12 5.35 28.83
N ALA A 340 2.41 6.44 28.51
CA ALA A 340 1.45 7.07 29.42
C ALA A 340 0.25 6.17 29.75
N ALA A 341 -0.13 5.27 28.83
CA ALA A 341 -1.14 4.23 29.05
C ALA A 341 -0.58 2.96 29.74
N GLY A 342 0.67 2.97 30.21
CA GLY A 342 1.29 1.85 30.92
C GLY A 342 1.84 0.73 30.03
N THR A 343 1.97 0.95 28.72
CA THR A 343 2.56 -0.01 27.79
C THR A 343 4.08 0.20 27.71
N PRO A 344 4.92 -0.83 27.94
CA PRO A 344 6.36 -0.70 27.74
C PRO A 344 6.68 -0.44 26.26
N VAL A 345 7.41 0.63 25.94
CA VAL A 345 7.81 0.95 24.56
C VAL A 345 9.32 1.11 24.45
N VAL A 346 9.91 0.47 23.43
CA VAL A 346 11.32 0.64 23.05
C VAL A 346 11.37 1.19 21.64
N ARG A 347 11.71 2.48 21.50
CA ARG A 347 11.91 3.13 20.19
C ARG A 347 13.38 3.05 19.80
N VAL A 348 13.67 2.47 18.65
CA VAL A 348 15.01 2.33 18.08
C VAL A 348 15.09 3.15 16.80
N GLU A 349 15.93 4.18 16.78
CA GLU A 349 16.26 4.89 15.55
C GLU A 349 17.28 4.07 14.76
N LEU A 350 16.85 3.39 13.70
CA LEU A 350 17.66 2.42 12.97
C LEU A 350 18.89 3.04 12.32
N ARG A 351 18.84 4.33 11.95
CA ARG A 351 20.03 5.09 11.52
C ARG A 351 21.16 5.05 12.55
N THR A 352 20.86 5.14 13.84
CA THR A 352 21.90 5.15 14.88
C THR A 352 22.35 3.74 15.28
N ALA A 353 21.57 2.72 14.92
CA ALA A 353 21.85 1.35 15.30
C ALA A 353 22.97 0.74 14.44
N PRO A 354 23.76 -0.21 14.98
CA PRO A 354 24.79 -0.88 14.21
C PRO A 354 24.19 -1.63 13.01
N ALA A 355 24.66 -1.27 11.82
CA ALA A 355 24.10 -1.72 10.55
C ALA A 355 24.13 -3.24 10.34
N ASP A 356 25.19 -3.87 10.84
CA ASP A 356 25.54 -5.27 10.62
C ASP A 356 24.97 -6.19 11.71
N SER A 357 24.31 -5.60 12.71
CA SER A 357 23.82 -6.29 13.90
C SER A 357 22.46 -6.94 13.68
N ASP A 358 22.18 -8.00 14.45
CA ASP A 358 20.85 -8.62 14.44
C ASP A 358 19.81 -7.71 15.11
N VAL A 359 18.51 -7.99 14.87
CA VAL A 359 17.41 -7.18 15.41
C VAL A 359 17.46 -7.06 16.94
N ARG A 360 17.94 -8.09 17.65
CA ARG A 360 18.04 -8.07 19.11
C ARG A 360 19.11 -7.07 19.57
N GLN A 361 20.28 -7.10 18.95
CA GLN A 361 21.37 -6.17 19.24
C GLN A 361 20.96 -4.72 18.93
N GLN A 362 20.17 -4.50 17.86
CA GLN A 362 19.60 -3.18 17.56
C GLN A 362 18.65 -2.70 18.66
N ILE A 363 17.82 -3.58 19.22
CA ILE A 363 16.94 -3.26 20.36
C ILE A 363 17.76 -2.92 21.61
N GLU A 364 18.77 -3.72 21.93
CA GLU A 364 19.65 -3.50 23.08
C GLU A 364 20.44 -2.20 22.95
N HIS A 365 20.87 -1.86 21.72
CA HIS A 365 21.47 -0.56 21.42
C HIS A 365 20.48 0.59 21.66
N GLY A 366 19.23 0.47 21.20
CA GLY A 366 18.19 1.48 21.43
C GLY A 366 17.90 1.69 22.92
N LEU A 367 17.78 0.60 23.69
CA LEU A 367 17.63 0.66 25.15
C LEU A 367 18.81 1.38 25.79
N ALA A 368 20.03 1.04 25.40
CA ALA A 368 21.23 1.65 25.97
C ALA A 368 21.32 3.15 25.70
N ARG A 369 20.86 3.61 24.54
CA ARG A 369 20.79 5.05 24.22
C ARG A 369 19.69 5.79 24.97
N LEU A 370 18.59 5.12 25.29
CA LEU A 370 17.44 5.75 25.97
C LEU A 370 17.62 5.82 27.48
N LEU A 371 18.35 4.86 28.06
CA LEU A 371 18.57 4.70 29.50
C LEU A 371 19.97 5.10 29.96
N ASP A 372 20.86 5.47 29.02
CA ASP A 372 22.28 5.77 29.25
C ASP A 372 23.07 4.65 29.96
N GLU A 373 22.60 3.40 29.90
CA GLU A 373 23.25 2.21 30.47
C GLU A 373 22.99 0.94 29.63
N PRO A 374 23.88 -0.06 29.60
CA PRO A 374 23.68 -1.27 28.82
C PRO A 374 22.55 -2.14 29.39
N VAL A 375 21.44 -2.26 28.66
CA VAL A 375 20.29 -3.09 29.05
C VAL A 375 20.03 -4.20 28.02
N GLY A 376 20.14 -5.46 28.47
CA GLY A 376 19.82 -6.63 27.65
C GLY A 376 18.31 -6.84 27.50
N TRP A 377 17.86 -7.23 26.30
CA TRP A 377 16.43 -7.39 25.99
C TRP A 377 15.75 -8.40 26.90
N ALA A 378 16.44 -9.49 27.25
CA ALA A 378 15.89 -10.52 28.12
C ALA A 378 15.65 -10.04 29.56
N ALA A 379 16.45 -9.10 30.06
CA ALA A 379 16.25 -8.49 31.38
C ALA A 379 15.07 -7.52 31.33
N PHE A 380 15.07 -6.62 30.35
CA PHE A 380 13.98 -5.67 30.11
C PHE A 380 12.61 -6.37 29.94
N SER A 381 12.55 -7.42 29.12
CA SER A 381 11.32 -8.18 28.90
C SER A 381 10.77 -8.88 30.16
N ARG A 382 11.63 -9.23 31.13
CA ARG A 382 11.17 -9.77 32.43
C ARG A 382 10.68 -8.67 33.37
N ALA A 383 11.28 -7.48 33.27
CA ALA A 383 10.92 -6.30 34.04
C ALA A 383 9.54 -5.71 33.68
N THR A 384 8.96 -6.07 32.52
CA THR A 384 7.65 -5.54 32.09
C THR A 384 6.44 -6.03 32.90
N GLY A 385 6.64 -6.90 33.91
CA GLY A 385 5.55 -7.41 34.74
C GLY A 385 4.51 -8.21 33.96
N GLY A 386 4.91 -8.83 32.84
CA GLY A 386 4.02 -9.56 31.93
C GLY A 386 3.18 -8.67 31.01
N SER A 387 3.50 -7.37 30.92
CA SER A 387 3.05 -6.51 29.82
C SER A 387 3.80 -6.85 28.53
N VAL A 388 3.12 -6.79 27.40
CA VAL A 388 3.72 -6.99 26.08
C VAL A 388 4.45 -5.72 25.66
N PRO A 389 5.79 -5.72 25.54
CA PRO A 389 6.52 -4.57 25.05
C PRO A 389 6.23 -4.31 23.57
N VAL A 390 6.16 -3.04 23.20
CA VAL A 390 6.08 -2.57 21.81
C VAL A 390 7.46 -2.07 21.40
N VAL A 391 8.04 -2.69 20.38
CA VAL A 391 9.31 -2.27 19.78
C VAL A 391 9.00 -1.46 18.52
N VAL A 392 9.45 -0.22 18.48
CA VAL A 392 9.27 0.68 17.33
C VAL A 392 10.62 0.86 16.65
N LEU A 393 10.77 0.28 15.46
CA LEU A 393 11.96 0.35 14.62
C LEU A 393 11.75 1.45 13.58
N ASP A 394 12.36 2.61 13.80
CA ASP A 394 12.16 3.81 12.99
C ASP A 394 13.27 3.96 11.95
N GLY A 395 12.93 3.95 10.66
CA GLY A 395 13.85 4.19 9.54
C GLY A 395 14.47 2.95 8.92
N LEU A 396 13.67 1.94 8.53
CA LEU A 396 14.21 0.75 7.82
C LEU A 396 14.84 1.12 6.48
N ASP A 397 14.28 2.11 5.79
CA ASP A 397 14.85 2.68 4.57
C ASP A 397 16.24 3.27 4.82
N GLU A 398 16.42 4.00 5.94
CA GLU A 398 17.70 4.62 6.31
C GLU A 398 18.79 3.57 6.58
N LEU A 399 18.43 2.46 7.25
CA LEU A 399 19.33 1.32 7.47
C LEU A 399 19.78 0.69 6.14
N MET A 400 18.85 0.52 5.18
CA MET A 400 19.15 -0.08 3.87
C MET A 400 19.99 0.84 3.00
N GLN A 401 19.73 2.15 3.02
CA GLN A 401 20.49 3.15 2.27
C GLN A 401 21.95 3.21 2.73
N ALA A 402 22.20 3.23 4.04
CA ALA A 402 23.53 3.42 4.58
C ALA A 402 24.41 2.16 4.51
N THR A 403 23.82 0.96 4.53
CA THR A 403 24.58 -0.31 4.41
C THR A 403 24.95 -0.67 2.98
N GLY A 404 24.19 -0.17 1.98
CA GLY A 404 24.32 -0.57 0.59
C GLY A 404 23.93 -2.03 0.32
N VAL A 405 23.42 -2.76 1.32
CA VAL A 405 23.00 -4.16 1.23
C VAL A 405 21.49 -4.25 1.36
N SER A 406 20.87 -4.91 0.39
CA SER A 406 19.43 -5.15 0.38
C SER A 406 19.05 -6.15 1.48
N GLN A 407 18.65 -5.68 2.66
CA GLN A 407 18.15 -6.51 3.77
C GLN A 407 16.70 -6.98 3.52
N ASN A 408 16.46 -7.65 2.39
CA ASN A 408 15.10 -8.04 1.94
C ASN A 408 14.35 -8.92 2.96
N ARG A 409 15.08 -9.60 3.85
CA ARG A 409 14.51 -10.50 4.87
C ARG A 409 14.28 -9.84 6.23
N TYR A 410 14.57 -8.55 6.41
CA TYR A 410 14.53 -7.90 7.71
C TYR A 410 13.19 -8.08 8.45
N LEU A 411 12.06 -7.85 7.76
CA LEU A 411 10.71 -8.09 8.32
C LEU A 411 10.44 -9.57 8.63
N THR A 412 11.01 -10.48 7.83
CA THR A 412 10.92 -11.93 8.08
C THR A 412 11.68 -12.31 9.35
N THR A 413 12.87 -11.73 9.56
CA THR A 413 13.66 -11.93 10.79
C THR A 413 12.93 -11.39 12.03
N ILE A 414 12.21 -10.28 11.91
CA ILE A 414 11.33 -9.79 12.99
C ILE A 414 10.22 -10.81 13.30
N ALA A 415 9.54 -11.34 12.27
CA ALA A 415 8.48 -12.33 12.46
C ALA A 415 9.01 -13.65 13.08
N GLU A 416 10.23 -14.04 12.76
CA GLU A 416 10.93 -15.17 13.41
C GLU A 416 11.21 -14.87 14.88
N LEU A 417 11.74 -13.68 15.20
CA LEU A 417 11.97 -13.24 16.58
C LEU A 417 10.66 -13.17 17.39
N GLN A 418 9.58 -12.68 16.80
CA GLN A 418 8.25 -12.63 17.41
C GLN A 418 7.76 -14.03 17.80
N ARG A 419 7.92 -15.03 16.91
CA ARG A 419 7.59 -16.43 17.19
C ARG A 419 8.42 -16.99 18.35
N ASP A 420 9.74 -16.79 18.31
CA ASP A 420 10.65 -17.24 19.38
C ASP A 420 10.29 -16.64 20.75
N LEU A 421 9.84 -15.37 20.76
CA LEU A 421 9.44 -14.66 21.97
C LEU A 421 8.09 -15.16 22.51
N ALA A 422 7.14 -15.43 21.63
CA ALA A 422 5.85 -16.02 21.99
C ALA A 422 6.01 -17.43 22.58
N GLU A 423 6.87 -18.27 22.01
CA GLU A 423 7.20 -19.61 22.54
C GLU A 423 7.80 -19.55 23.96
N LYS A 424 8.52 -18.46 24.27
CA LYS A 424 9.09 -18.19 25.60
C LYS A 424 8.11 -17.49 26.54
N GLN A 425 6.82 -17.43 26.19
CA GLN A 425 5.74 -16.74 26.92
C GLN A 425 6.06 -15.27 27.25
N ARG A 426 6.81 -14.61 26.37
CA ARG A 426 7.24 -13.22 26.51
C ARG A 426 7.15 -12.51 25.16
N PRO A 427 5.95 -12.43 24.55
CA PRO A 427 5.79 -11.88 23.21
C PRO A 427 6.16 -10.40 23.18
N ALA A 428 6.40 -9.89 21.97
CA ALA A 428 6.58 -8.46 21.71
C ALA A 428 5.88 -8.08 20.40
N ALA A 429 5.34 -6.87 20.37
CA ALA A 429 4.77 -6.29 19.15
C ALA A 429 5.80 -5.41 18.46
N PHE A 430 5.82 -5.41 17.13
CA PHE A 430 6.78 -4.65 16.33
C PHE A 430 6.07 -3.68 15.39
N VAL A 431 6.52 -2.42 15.41
CA VAL A 431 6.15 -1.38 14.45
C VAL A 431 7.40 -0.98 13.70
N VAL A 432 7.38 -1.06 12.38
CA VAL A 432 8.52 -0.73 11.52
C VAL A 432 8.12 0.41 10.59
N THR A 433 8.91 1.48 10.51
CA THR A 433 8.67 2.56 9.54
C THR A 433 9.58 2.39 8.32
N SER A 434 9.04 2.65 7.12
CA SER A 434 9.82 2.67 5.88
C SER A 434 9.16 3.54 4.81
N ARG A 435 9.85 3.73 3.69
CA ARG A 435 9.29 4.38 2.50
C ARG A 435 8.58 3.38 1.61
N LEU A 436 7.61 3.89 0.85
CA LEU A 436 6.89 3.12 -0.15
C LEU A 436 7.83 2.52 -1.21
N SER A 437 8.83 3.29 -1.66
CA SER A 437 9.81 2.88 -2.67
C SER A 437 10.70 1.72 -2.21
N VAL A 438 11.08 1.69 -0.93
CA VAL A 438 11.89 0.61 -0.35
C VAL A 438 11.08 -0.68 -0.20
N CYS A 439 9.77 -0.56 0.02
CA CYS A 439 8.88 -1.71 0.17
C CYS A 439 8.91 -2.67 -1.03
N ALA A 440 9.27 -2.22 -2.24
CA ALA A 440 9.35 -3.07 -3.43
C ALA A 440 10.37 -4.22 -3.29
N GLY A 441 11.43 -4.01 -2.49
CA GLY A 441 12.47 -5.01 -2.25
C GLY A 441 12.21 -5.91 -1.04
N LEU A 442 11.20 -5.63 -0.21
CA LEU A 442 11.02 -6.30 1.07
C LEU A 442 10.17 -7.57 0.94
N ALA A 443 10.61 -8.64 1.59
CA ALA A 443 9.80 -9.83 1.80
C ALA A 443 8.84 -9.61 2.98
N LEU A 444 7.57 -9.36 2.68
CA LEU A 444 6.53 -9.17 3.67
C LEU A 444 6.10 -10.54 4.25
N PRO A 445 6.20 -10.74 5.59
CA PRO A 445 5.65 -11.93 6.22
C PRO A 445 4.14 -12.00 5.95
N PRO A 446 3.56 -13.20 5.77
CA PRO A 446 2.12 -13.37 5.70
C PRO A 446 1.44 -12.77 6.93
N MET A 447 0.21 -12.30 6.79
CA MET A 447 -0.58 -11.74 7.89
C MET A 447 -0.01 -10.44 8.51
N SER A 448 0.95 -9.79 7.85
CA SER A 448 1.43 -8.47 8.27
C SER A 448 0.38 -7.42 7.97
N HIS A 449 0.32 -6.39 8.80
CA HIS A 449 -0.47 -5.20 8.54
C HIS A 449 0.42 -4.12 7.92
N VAL A 450 -0.09 -3.41 6.92
CA VAL A 450 0.61 -2.29 6.29
C VAL A 450 -0.27 -1.06 6.37
N VAL A 451 0.23 -0.03 7.06
CA VAL A 451 -0.38 1.29 7.15
C VAL A 451 0.34 2.21 6.18
N ARG A 452 -0.38 2.85 5.27
CA ARG A 452 0.17 3.93 4.44
C ARG A 452 -0.33 5.26 4.99
N LEU A 453 0.59 6.12 5.44
CA LEU A 453 0.27 7.50 5.82
C LEU A 453 -0.06 8.30 4.56
N LEU A 454 -1.14 9.09 4.64
CA LEU A 454 -1.58 9.98 3.57
C LEU A 454 -1.15 11.42 3.86
N PRO A 455 -0.98 12.25 2.82
CA PRO A 455 -0.81 13.68 3.00
C PRO A 455 -1.97 14.31 3.78
N PHE A 456 -1.69 15.42 4.46
CA PHE A 456 -2.69 16.20 5.17
C PHE A 456 -3.83 16.61 4.23
N SER A 457 -5.06 16.49 4.72
CA SER A 457 -6.20 17.17 4.11
C SER A 457 -6.18 18.65 4.45
N ASP A 458 -6.93 19.46 3.70
CA ASP A 458 -7.12 20.89 4.01
C ASP A 458 -7.57 21.12 5.46
N GLU A 459 -8.37 20.21 6.03
CA GLU A 459 -8.81 20.31 7.42
C GLU A 459 -7.66 20.07 8.41
N GLN A 460 -6.76 19.13 8.12
CA GLN A 460 -5.56 18.90 8.92
C GLN A 460 -4.58 20.07 8.81
N VAL A 461 -4.44 20.68 7.63
CA VAL A 461 -3.66 21.92 7.43
C VAL A 461 -4.23 23.05 8.29
N ARG A 462 -5.55 23.29 8.23
CA ARG A 462 -6.24 24.29 9.08
C ARG A 462 -6.08 23.98 10.56
N GLN A 463 -6.16 22.72 10.97
CA GLN A 463 -5.94 22.31 12.36
C GLN A 463 -4.52 22.62 12.83
N TRP A 464 -3.52 22.28 12.02
CA TRP A 464 -2.12 22.54 12.33
C TRP A 464 -1.85 24.04 12.44
N LEU A 465 -2.33 24.84 11.46
CA LEU A 465 -2.13 26.29 11.44
C LEU A 465 -2.86 27.01 12.57
N ARG A 466 -3.99 26.49 13.07
CA ARG A 466 -4.64 27.05 14.28
C ARG A 466 -3.70 27.06 15.47
N VAL A 467 -2.96 25.97 15.70
CA VAL A 467 -1.99 25.87 16.79
C VAL A 467 -0.78 26.76 16.54
N TRP A 468 -0.27 26.78 15.29
CA TRP A 468 0.84 27.66 14.91
C TRP A 468 0.53 29.14 15.15
N ASN A 469 -0.66 29.58 14.74
CA ASN A 469 -1.07 30.98 14.76
C ASN A 469 -1.25 31.55 16.19
N GLU A 470 -1.33 30.71 17.22
CA GLU A 470 -1.28 31.14 18.62
C GLU A 470 0.11 31.70 19.01
N GLY A 471 1.14 31.45 18.19
CA GLY A 471 2.54 31.82 18.45
C GLY A 471 2.95 33.26 18.09
N GLY A 472 2.07 34.06 17.45
CA GLY A 472 2.27 35.50 17.23
C GLY A 472 2.69 35.96 15.83
N ALA A 473 2.91 35.05 14.88
CA ALA A 473 3.03 35.37 13.44
C ALA A 473 2.08 34.45 12.65
N PRO A 474 0.83 34.88 12.44
CA PRO A 474 -0.19 34.02 11.90
C PRO A 474 -0.02 33.84 10.39
N LEU A 475 -0.01 32.60 9.92
CA LEU A 475 -0.15 32.24 8.51
C LEU A 475 -1.60 31.82 8.26
N PRO A 476 -2.39 32.56 7.46
CA PRO A 476 -3.74 32.15 7.08
C PRO A 476 -3.72 30.83 6.30
N ALA A 477 -4.67 29.95 6.58
CA ALA A 477 -4.73 28.65 5.92
C ALA A 477 -4.99 28.77 4.43
N GLU A 478 -5.76 29.78 4.03
CA GLU A 478 -6.08 30.07 2.64
C GLU A 478 -4.82 30.36 1.83
N VAL A 479 -3.85 31.08 2.42
CA VAL A 479 -2.56 31.38 1.77
C VAL A 479 -1.70 30.11 1.64
N ALA A 480 -1.66 29.27 2.66
CA ALA A 480 -0.92 28.01 2.60
C ALA A 480 -1.52 27.03 1.57
N LEU A 481 -2.86 26.95 1.51
CA LEU A 481 -3.59 26.03 0.65
C LEU A 481 -3.53 26.39 -0.85
N GLU A 482 -3.06 27.59 -1.21
CA GLU A 482 -2.70 27.90 -2.60
C GLU A 482 -1.48 27.09 -3.10
N TYR A 483 -0.69 26.55 -2.17
CA TYR A 483 0.46 25.69 -2.44
C TYR A 483 0.22 24.27 -1.87
N PRO A 484 -0.73 23.49 -2.44
CA PRO A 484 -1.17 22.22 -1.85
C PRO A 484 -0.03 21.23 -1.64
N GLU A 485 0.87 21.05 -2.60
CA GLU A 485 2.00 20.12 -2.47
C GLU A 485 2.95 20.44 -1.30
N LEU A 486 3.02 21.71 -0.90
CA LEU A 486 3.79 22.14 0.27
C LEU A 486 2.95 22.06 1.56
N ALA A 487 1.67 22.43 1.49
CA ALA A 487 0.79 22.45 2.65
C ALA A 487 0.39 21.06 3.14
N GLU A 488 0.26 20.10 2.23
CA GLU A 488 -0.17 18.72 2.55
C GLU A 488 0.91 17.92 3.31
N GLN A 489 2.18 18.33 3.26
CA GLN A 489 3.26 17.65 3.98
C GLN A 489 3.59 18.43 5.27
N PRO A 490 3.52 17.80 6.47
CA PRO A 490 3.70 18.50 7.74
C PRO A 490 5.02 19.28 7.86
N LEU A 491 6.11 18.68 7.36
CA LEU A 491 7.43 19.32 7.37
C LEU A 491 7.45 20.55 6.46
N LEU A 492 6.90 20.45 5.25
CA LEU A 492 6.87 21.55 4.29
C LEU A 492 5.93 22.68 4.73
N LEU A 493 4.81 22.35 5.38
CA LEU A 493 3.92 23.32 6.00
C LEU A 493 4.63 24.11 7.11
N LEU A 494 5.46 23.45 7.92
CA LEU A 494 6.32 24.11 8.91
C LEU A 494 7.33 25.05 8.24
N MET A 495 7.93 24.65 7.11
CA MET A 495 8.84 25.53 6.34
C MET A 495 8.13 26.80 5.86
N LEU A 496 6.92 26.65 5.31
CA LEU A 496 6.08 27.78 4.86
C LEU A 496 5.77 28.72 6.01
N ALA A 497 5.39 28.18 7.16
CA ALA A 497 5.06 28.94 8.35
C ALA A 497 6.27 29.71 8.90
N LEU A 498 7.45 29.09 8.92
CA LEU A 498 8.71 29.76 9.30
C LEU A 498 9.12 30.85 8.31
N TYR A 499 8.92 30.62 7.02
CA TYR A 499 9.22 31.60 5.98
C TYR A 499 8.36 32.85 6.10
N ASP A 500 7.05 32.66 6.28
CA ASP A 500 6.10 33.77 6.41
C ASP A 500 6.24 34.50 7.76
N ALA A 501 6.63 33.79 8.83
CA ALA A 501 6.77 34.38 10.16
C ALA A 501 7.82 35.51 10.27
N VAL A 502 8.77 35.60 9.34
CA VAL A 502 9.83 36.63 9.36
C VAL A 502 9.28 38.01 8.99
N ASP A 503 8.51 38.11 7.90
CA ASP A 503 8.11 39.39 7.30
C ASP A 503 6.75 39.36 6.60
N GLY A 504 5.96 38.30 6.76
CA GLY A 504 4.66 38.14 6.09
C GLY A 504 4.77 38.16 4.57
N ALA A 505 5.91 37.73 4.00
CA ALA A 505 6.14 37.78 2.55
C ALA A 505 5.14 36.92 1.77
N LEU A 506 4.76 35.75 2.29
CA LEU A 506 3.81 34.87 1.62
C LEU A 506 2.43 35.53 1.59
N GLN A 507 2.00 36.14 2.69
CA GLN A 507 0.73 36.87 2.76
C GLN A 507 0.66 38.04 1.76
N ARG A 508 1.77 38.72 1.49
CA ARG A 508 1.80 39.85 0.55
C ARG A 508 1.82 39.42 -0.92
N ASP A 509 2.54 38.35 -1.23
CA ASP A 509 2.94 38.03 -2.61
C ASP A 509 2.36 36.70 -3.15
N HIS A 510 1.59 35.92 -2.36
CA HIS A 510 1.09 34.58 -2.72
C HIS A 510 0.45 34.47 -4.11
N GLN A 511 -0.34 35.47 -4.53
CA GLN A 511 -1.00 35.45 -5.85
C GLN A 511 -0.06 35.71 -7.04
N GLN A 512 1.18 36.15 -6.77
CA GLN A 512 2.16 36.54 -7.79
C GLN A 512 3.40 35.65 -7.81
N ILE A 513 3.63 34.86 -6.76
CA ILE A 513 4.80 33.99 -6.62
C ILE A 513 4.51 32.62 -7.22
N SER A 514 5.25 32.25 -8.26
CA SER A 514 5.27 30.89 -8.78
C SER A 514 5.87 29.93 -7.76
N ARG A 515 5.61 28.63 -7.93
CA ARG A 515 6.17 27.60 -7.05
C ARG A 515 7.71 27.68 -7.03
N GLY A 516 8.35 27.69 -8.19
CA GLY A 516 9.81 27.81 -8.33
C GLY A 516 10.37 29.05 -7.64
N GLN A 517 9.69 30.20 -7.77
CA GLN A 517 10.08 31.43 -7.07
C GLN A 517 10.02 31.30 -5.55
N LEU A 518 9.04 30.56 -5.01
CA LEU A 518 8.97 30.28 -3.57
C LEU A 518 10.13 29.39 -3.11
N TYR A 519 10.49 28.36 -3.89
CA TYR A 519 11.67 27.53 -3.62
C TYR A 519 12.97 28.35 -3.66
N GLU A 520 13.15 29.21 -4.67
CA GLU A 520 14.31 30.12 -4.75
C GLU A 520 14.42 30.98 -3.49
N ARG A 521 13.33 31.66 -3.11
CA ARG A 521 13.33 32.56 -1.95
C ARG A 521 13.59 31.82 -0.63
N LEU A 522 13.08 30.59 -0.48
CA LEU A 522 13.35 29.74 0.69
C LEU A 522 14.84 29.37 0.79
N LEU A 523 15.42 28.93 -0.32
CA LEU A 523 16.81 28.51 -0.40
C LEU A 523 17.77 29.71 -0.25
N GLU A 524 17.50 30.82 -0.92
CA GLU A 524 18.31 32.05 -0.85
C GLU A 524 18.33 32.63 0.57
N ARG A 525 17.17 32.77 1.22
CA ARG A 525 17.11 33.27 2.61
C ARG A 525 17.92 32.39 3.57
N PHE A 526 17.83 31.09 3.38
CA PHE A 526 18.59 30.15 4.20
C PHE A 526 20.09 30.25 3.93
N ALA A 527 20.50 30.23 2.66
CA ALA A 527 21.90 30.40 2.27
C ALA A 527 22.47 31.70 2.84
N ARG A 528 21.72 32.81 2.74
CA ARG A 528 22.09 34.11 3.33
C ARG A 528 22.25 34.04 4.84
N ARG A 529 21.36 33.33 5.56
CA ARG A 529 21.49 33.11 7.01
C ARG A 529 22.74 32.31 7.36
N GLU A 530 23.06 31.25 6.62
CA GLU A 530 24.24 30.42 6.89
C GLU A 530 25.54 31.13 6.57
N VAL A 531 25.64 31.84 5.43
CA VAL A 531 26.81 32.66 5.08
C VAL A 531 27.01 33.75 6.13
N GLY A 532 25.92 34.37 6.60
CA GLY A 532 25.95 35.41 7.64
C GLY A 532 26.41 34.94 9.04
N LYS A 533 26.40 33.63 9.35
CA LYS A 533 26.97 33.10 10.60
C LYS A 533 28.51 33.11 10.62
N SER A 534 29.14 33.27 9.47
CA SER A 534 30.60 33.33 9.35
C SER A 534 31.12 34.67 9.90
N PRO A 535 32.18 34.68 10.74
CA PRO A 535 32.70 35.90 11.38
C PRO A 535 33.46 36.84 10.41
N VAL A 536 33.36 36.63 9.10
CA VAL A 536 34.06 37.41 8.07
C VAL A 536 33.20 38.61 7.66
N GLU A 537 33.74 39.82 7.81
CA GLU A 537 33.11 41.06 7.31
C GLU A 537 33.13 41.08 5.77
N ARG A 538 31.97 41.37 5.16
CA ARG A 538 31.76 41.35 3.70
C ARG A 538 30.99 42.58 3.24
N THR A 539 31.18 42.97 1.99
CA THR A 539 30.28 43.90 1.29
C THR A 539 28.96 43.19 0.95
N GLU A 540 27.91 43.97 0.65
CA GLU A 540 26.61 43.42 0.24
C GLU A 540 26.73 42.58 -1.05
N GLU A 541 27.48 43.08 -2.05
CA GLU A 541 27.80 42.35 -3.28
C GLU A 541 28.55 41.04 -2.99
N GLY A 542 29.53 41.04 -2.09
CA GLY A 542 30.27 39.83 -1.72
C GLY A 542 29.44 38.82 -0.92
N LEU A 543 28.42 39.29 -0.18
CA LEU A 543 27.45 38.40 0.47
C LEU A 543 26.56 37.71 -0.57
N ASP A 544 26.11 38.44 -1.60
CA ASP A 544 25.28 37.89 -2.67
C ASP A 544 26.05 36.85 -3.50
N GLU A 545 27.32 37.10 -3.83
CA GLU A 545 28.19 36.12 -4.50
C GLU A 545 28.37 34.84 -3.69
N ASP A 546 28.61 34.94 -2.38
CA ASP A 546 28.75 33.79 -1.49
C ASP A 546 27.42 33.00 -1.39
N VAL A 547 26.28 33.70 -1.39
CA VAL A 547 24.95 33.07 -1.37
C VAL A 547 24.72 32.27 -2.65
N GLU A 548 24.97 32.85 -3.82
CA GLU A 548 24.86 32.17 -5.10
C GLU A 548 25.76 30.94 -5.17
N PHE A 549 26.99 31.05 -4.68
CA PHE A 549 27.93 29.95 -4.63
C PHE A 549 27.47 28.80 -3.70
N GLU A 550 26.80 29.10 -2.59
CA GLU A 550 26.19 28.07 -1.74
C GLU A 550 24.97 27.40 -2.42
N LEU A 551 24.16 28.16 -3.18
CA LEU A 551 23.06 27.60 -3.99
C LEU A 551 23.59 26.68 -5.10
N ASP A 552 24.73 27.02 -5.69
CA ASP A 552 25.39 26.19 -6.70
C ASP A 552 25.88 24.86 -6.12
N ARG A 553 26.46 24.88 -4.92
CA ARG A 553 26.85 23.66 -4.21
C ARG A 553 25.66 22.75 -3.97
N LEU A 554 24.55 23.30 -3.51
CA LEU A 554 23.29 22.56 -3.36
C LEU A 554 22.79 22.00 -4.69
N SER A 555 22.94 22.77 -5.77
CA SER A 555 22.55 22.34 -7.11
C SER A 555 23.40 21.17 -7.62
N VAL A 556 24.70 21.17 -7.34
CA VAL A 556 25.57 20.02 -7.63
C VAL A 556 25.18 18.78 -6.83
N VAL A 557 24.80 18.93 -5.56
CA VAL A 557 24.27 17.83 -4.75
C VAL A 557 22.99 17.25 -5.37
N ALA A 558 22.10 18.11 -5.85
CA ALA A 558 20.88 17.68 -6.53
C ALA A 558 21.17 16.95 -7.84
N LEU A 559 22.11 17.46 -8.64
CA LEU A 559 22.60 16.78 -9.84
C LEU A 559 23.25 15.44 -9.52
N ALA A 560 23.99 15.35 -8.42
CA ALA A 560 24.64 14.12 -7.97
C ALA A 560 23.61 12.99 -7.73
N MET A 561 22.48 13.32 -7.09
CA MET A 561 21.36 12.40 -6.88
C MET A 561 20.66 12.07 -8.20
N PHE A 562 20.27 13.10 -8.95
CA PHE A 562 19.49 12.98 -10.18
C PHE A 562 20.22 12.18 -11.26
N ASN A 563 21.48 12.51 -11.55
CA ASN A 563 22.27 11.84 -12.60
C ASN A 563 22.65 10.39 -12.25
N ARG A 564 22.57 10.01 -10.98
CA ARG A 564 22.73 8.61 -10.52
C ARG A 564 21.41 7.84 -10.45
N GLY A 565 20.26 8.51 -10.63
CA GLY A 565 18.94 7.89 -10.53
C GLY A 565 18.58 7.43 -9.12
N VAL A 566 19.14 8.11 -8.10
CA VAL A 566 18.95 7.78 -6.68
C VAL A 566 18.50 9.02 -5.92
N GLN A 567 17.83 8.84 -4.78
CA GLN A 567 17.37 9.94 -3.93
C GLN A 567 18.40 10.34 -2.86
N TRP A 568 19.54 9.63 -2.78
CA TRP A 568 20.57 9.83 -1.78
C TRP A 568 21.97 9.70 -2.39
N VAL A 569 22.97 10.33 -1.78
CA VAL A 569 24.39 10.30 -2.21
C VAL A 569 25.34 10.21 -1.01
N THR A 570 26.54 9.67 -1.21
CA THR A 570 27.58 9.66 -0.16
C THR A 570 28.39 10.96 -0.14
N GLY A 571 29.03 11.27 0.98
CA GLY A 571 29.91 12.45 1.10
C GLY A 571 31.06 12.45 0.08
N ASP A 572 31.61 11.26 -0.22
CA ASP A 572 32.67 11.09 -1.22
C ASP A 572 32.19 11.39 -2.64
N GLN A 573 30.98 10.93 -2.99
CA GLN A 573 30.36 11.20 -4.29
C GLN A 573 30.12 12.70 -4.48
N VAL A 574 29.58 13.38 -3.46
CA VAL A 574 29.36 14.83 -3.50
C VAL A 574 30.69 15.58 -3.62
N THR A 575 31.72 15.15 -2.89
CA THR A 575 33.05 15.79 -2.95
C THR A 575 33.66 15.68 -4.34
N ALA A 576 33.55 14.51 -4.99
CA ALA A 576 34.03 14.32 -6.36
C ALA A 576 33.27 15.20 -7.37
N ASP A 577 31.95 15.29 -7.24
CA ASP A 577 31.09 16.07 -8.13
C ASP A 577 31.33 17.59 -7.96
N LEU A 578 31.48 18.07 -6.73
CA LEU A 578 31.82 19.47 -6.41
C LEU A 578 33.19 19.87 -6.98
N ALA A 579 34.18 18.98 -6.89
CA ALA A 579 35.50 19.21 -7.48
C ALA A 579 35.45 19.25 -9.01
N ALA A 580 34.57 18.46 -9.62
CA ALA A 580 34.46 18.36 -11.07
C ALA A 580 33.65 19.49 -11.73
N LEU A 581 32.62 20.03 -11.04
CA LEU A 581 31.73 21.07 -11.59
C LEU A 581 32.01 22.48 -11.06
N LEU A 582 32.46 22.63 -9.81
CA LEU A 582 32.70 23.94 -9.20
C LEU A 582 34.18 24.17 -8.84
N GLU A 583 35.07 23.24 -9.21
CA GLU A 583 36.50 23.24 -8.86
C GLU A 583 36.77 23.33 -7.34
N VAL A 584 35.79 22.92 -6.52
CA VAL A 584 35.88 23.00 -5.05
C VAL A 584 36.69 21.82 -4.51
N GLY A 585 37.85 22.11 -3.92
CA GLY A 585 38.61 21.13 -3.14
C GLY A 585 39.51 20.19 -3.96
N SER A 586 40.22 20.71 -4.95
CA SER A 586 41.33 19.98 -5.60
C SER A 586 42.32 19.46 -4.52
N ALA A 587 42.75 18.21 -4.65
CA ALA A 587 43.35 17.34 -3.62
C ALA A 587 44.71 17.73 -3.01
N ASP A 588 45.05 19.02 -2.90
CA ASP A 588 46.42 19.45 -2.52
C ASP A 588 46.56 20.06 -1.11
N ARG A 589 45.56 19.92 -0.22
CA ARG A 589 45.67 20.36 1.18
C ARG A 589 44.95 19.45 2.17
N SER A 590 45.60 18.37 2.62
CA SER A 590 45.25 17.72 3.88
C SER A 590 46.50 17.28 4.65
N VAL A 591 46.88 18.06 5.68
CA VAL A 591 47.86 17.67 6.70
C VAL A 591 47.22 17.92 8.07
N GLY A 592 46.90 16.85 8.80
CA GLY A 592 46.44 16.92 10.20
C GLY A 592 45.81 15.63 10.73
N ALA A 593 46.17 15.22 11.94
CA ALA A 593 45.81 13.94 12.59
C ALA A 593 44.36 13.89 13.18
N ARG A 594 43.40 14.56 12.55
CA ARG A 594 41.96 14.41 12.77
C ARG A 594 41.32 14.49 11.40
N THR A 595 40.55 13.49 10.97
CA THR A 595 39.91 13.48 9.65
C THR A 595 39.08 14.76 9.50
N PRO A 596 39.50 15.74 8.67
CA PRO A 596 38.72 16.95 8.47
C PRO A 596 37.40 16.56 7.80
N LEU A 597 36.31 17.28 8.11
CA LEU A 597 35.06 17.15 7.34
C LEU A 597 35.38 17.41 5.85
N SER A 598 34.94 16.52 4.97
CA SER A 598 35.12 16.72 3.52
C SER A 598 34.37 17.98 3.06
N SER A 599 34.74 18.54 1.89
CA SER A 599 33.98 19.64 1.29
C SER A 599 32.50 19.29 1.11
N GLY A 600 32.20 18.01 0.80
CA GLY A 600 30.84 17.48 0.77
C GLY A 600 30.17 17.49 2.15
N ASP A 601 30.84 17.04 3.21
CA ASP A 601 30.27 17.06 4.57
C ASP A 601 30.05 18.48 5.10
N LEU A 602 30.88 19.45 4.69
CA LEU A 602 30.73 20.86 5.04
C LEU A 602 29.60 21.53 4.26
N ALA A 603 29.43 21.21 2.98
CA ALA A 603 28.28 21.66 2.21
C ALA A 603 27.00 21.07 2.82
N LEU A 604 26.91 19.75 2.94
CA LEU A 604 25.68 19.05 3.33
C LEU A 604 25.30 19.22 4.81
N GLY A 605 26.28 19.34 5.72
CA GLY A 605 26.04 19.49 7.15
C GLY A 605 25.52 20.87 7.58
N ARG A 606 25.52 21.86 6.68
CA ARG A 606 25.04 23.23 6.94
C ARG A 606 23.59 23.45 6.51
N PHE A 607 23.04 22.59 5.66
CA PHE A 607 21.70 22.81 5.10
C PHE A 607 20.62 22.09 5.89
N PHE A 608 19.64 22.85 6.38
CA PHE A 608 18.43 22.28 6.97
C PHE A 608 17.70 21.37 5.95
N PHE A 609 17.77 21.70 4.65
CA PHE A 609 17.12 20.97 3.57
C PHE A 609 17.74 19.62 3.24
N VAL A 610 18.88 19.25 3.84
CA VAL A 610 19.55 17.98 3.60
C VAL A 610 19.55 17.14 4.88
N GLN A 611 18.86 16.00 4.84
CA GLN A 611 18.92 15.00 5.87
C GLN A 611 20.21 14.18 5.72
N LYS A 612 20.98 14.09 6.82
CA LYS A 612 22.12 13.20 6.94
C LYS A 612 21.70 11.91 7.63
N THR A 613 21.84 10.79 6.93
CA THR A 613 21.70 9.45 7.48
C THR A 613 23.09 8.89 7.72
N GLU A 614 23.45 8.74 8.98
CA GLU A 614 24.67 8.02 9.38
C GLU A 614 24.31 6.56 9.67
N ALA A 615 25.21 5.63 9.39
CA ALA A 615 25.20 4.30 10.00
C ALA A 615 26.61 3.99 10.50
N VAL A 616 26.68 3.24 11.59
CA VAL A 616 27.93 2.78 12.18
C VAL A 616 28.08 1.30 11.85
N ARG A 617 29.18 0.94 11.18
CA ARG A 617 29.57 -0.46 11.00
C ARG A 617 30.20 -1.00 12.28
N GLY A 618 30.25 -2.33 12.40
CA GLY A 618 30.83 -3.01 13.57
C GLY A 618 32.32 -2.71 13.84
N ASP A 619 33.02 -2.05 12.91
CA ASP A 619 34.40 -1.56 13.04
C ASP A 619 34.49 -0.05 13.39
N ASP A 620 33.39 0.55 13.86
CA ASP A 620 33.24 1.99 14.15
C ASP A 620 33.41 2.92 12.93
N THR A 621 33.44 2.40 11.70
CA THR A 621 33.39 3.25 10.51
C THR A 621 32.01 3.86 10.34
N LYS A 622 31.97 5.19 10.22
CA LYS A 622 30.74 5.95 9.95
C LYS A 622 30.52 6.07 8.46
N LEU A 623 29.43 5.49 7.97
CA LEU A 623 28.93 5.73 6.62
C LEU A 623 27.90 6.84 6.68
N ALA A 624 28.07 7.90 5.89
CA ALA A 624 27.12 8.99 5.79
C ALA A 624 26.53 9.05 4.38
N THR A 625 25.20 9.04 4.32
CA THR A 625 24.42 9.31 3.12
C THR A 625 23.60 10.56 3.35
N TYR A 626 23.37 11.30 2.27
CA TYR A 626 22.71 12.58 2.28
C TYR A 626 21.54 12.55 1.32
N GLU A 627 20.44 13.19 1.70
CA GLU A 627 19.21 13.26 0.91
C GLU A 627 18.50 14.60 1.19
N PHE A 628 17.73 15.13 0.24
CA PHE A 628 16.87 16.28 0.52
C PHE A 628 15.68 15.92 1.42
N LEU A 629 15.33 16.81 2.36
CA LEU A 629 14.14 16.69 3.22
C LEU A 629 12.86 16.39 2.43
N HIS A 630 12.79 16.91 1.20
CA HIS A 630 11.77 16.60 0.23
C HIS A 630 12.35 16.60 -1.17
N ALA A 631 11.95 15.63 -2.01
CA ALA A 631 12.52 15.44 -3.35
C ALA A 631 12.43 16.69 -4.23
N THR A 632 11.35 17.46 -4.10
CA THR A 632 11.10 18.66 -4.92
C THR A 632 12.10 19.80 -4.70
N PHE A 633 12.83 19.84 -3.58
CA PHE A 633 13.97 20.76 -3.44
C PHE A 633 15.11 20.38 -4.38
N GLY A 634 15.45 19.09 -4.43
CA GLY A 634 16.44 18.58 -5.37
C GLY A 634 15.99 18.81 -6.81
N GLU A 635 14.73 18.53 -7.13
CA GLU A 635 14.17 18.73 -8.48
C GLU A 635 14.21 20.21 -8.91
N TYR A 636 13.87 21.13 -8.00
CA TYR A 636 14.03 22.56 -8.25
C TYR A 636 15.49 22.95 -8.51
N LEU A 637 16.41 22.46 -7.67
CA LEU A 637 17.84 22.74 -7.79
C LEU A 637 18.46 22.18 -9.09
N VAL A 638 17.99 21.01 -9.57
CA VAL A 638 18.33 20.49 -10.91
C VAL A 638 17.85 21.45 -12.00
N ALA A 639 16.58 21.87 -11.94
CA ALA A 639 16.03 22.83 -12.90
C ALA A 639 16.78 24.17 -12.89
N ARG A 640 17.10 24.68 -11.70
CA ARG A 640 17.88 25.90 -11.48
C ARG A 640 19.26 25.80 -12.12
N TYR A 641 19.99 24.71 -11.89
CA TYR A 641 21.32 24.52 -12.50
C TYR A 641 21.23 24.50 -14.02
N VAL A 642 20.32 23.70 -14.58
CA VAL A 642 20.15 23.56 -16.03
C VAL A 642 19.79 24.92 -16.66
N TRP A 643 18.87 25.66 -16.05
CA TRP A 643 18.47 26.98 -16.51
C TRP A 643 19.62 27.99 -16.48
N ARG A 644 20.41 27.99 -15.40
CA ARG A 644 21.59 28.83 -15.27
C ARG A 644 22.62 28.52 -16.34
N THR A 645 22.98 27.24 -16.54
CA THR A 645 23.93 26.83 -17.59
C THR A 645 23.44 27.24 -18.98
N LEU A 646 22.13 27.11 -19.27
CA LEU A 646 21.54 27.59 -20.53
C LEU A 646 21.63 29.12 -20.67
N THR A 647 21.38 29.86 -19.59
CA THR A 647 21.48 31.32 -19.56
C THR A 647 22.91 31.80 -19.82
N ASP A 648 23.90 31.14 -19.22
CA ASP A 648 25.32 31.47 -19.43
C ASP A 648 25.76 31.12 -20.86
N LEU A 649 25.33 29.98 -21.39
CA LEU A 649 25.54 29.64 -22.80
C LEU A 649 24.91 30.66 -23.76
N LEU A 650 23.70 31.14 -23.46
CA LEU A 650 23.04 32.17 -24.26
C LEU A 650 23.80 33.51 -24.22
N ARG A 651 24.31 33.90 -23.04
CA ARG A 651 25.16 35.09 -22.89
C ARG A 651 26.46 34.97 -23.68
N GLU A 652 27.12 33.80 -23.62
CA GLU A 652 28.33 33.53 -24.40
C GLU A 652 28.09 33.53 -25.90
N ASP A 653 26.98 32.91 -26.36
CA ASP A 653 26.59 32.88 -27.76
C ASP A 653 26.35 34.30 -28.29
N ALA A 654 25.66 35.13 -27.51
CA ALA A 654 25.45 36.55 -27.84
C ALA A 654 26.77 37.35 -27.89
N ALA A 655 27.76 37.01 -27.08
CA ALA A 655 29.07 37.67 -27.05
C ALA A 655 30.02 37.25 -28.20
N LYS A 656 29.79 36.07 -28.82
CA LYS A 656 30.64 35.56 -29.90
C LYS A 656 30.29 36.26 -31.23
N SER A 657 31.33 36.70 -31.97
CA SER A 657 31.17 37.24 -33.34
C SER A 657 30.62 36.16 -34.28
N ARG A 658 29.73 36.52 -35.22
CA ARG A 658 29.04 35.68 -36.24
C ARG A 658 29.92 34.72 -37.08
N ARG A 659 31.22 34.62 -36.81
CA ARG A 659 32.23 33.80 -37.51
C ARG A 659 32.65 32.52 -36.78
N LYS A 660 32.26 32.29 -35.52
CA LYS A 660 32.41 30.97 -34.86
C LYS A 660 31.08 30.21 -34.97
N THR A 661 31.11 29.03 -35.59
CA THR A 661 29.92 28.27 -36.01
C THR A 661 29.37 27.32 -34.96
N THR A 662 30.09 27.03 -33.87
CA THR A 662 29.67 26.05 -32.86
C THR A 662 29.71 26.66 -31.45
N VAL A 663 28.57 26.57 -30.74
CA VAL A 663 28.46 26.87 -29.32
C VAL A 663 29.13 25.73 -28.55
N ASP A 664 29.95 26.06 -27.56
CA ASP A 664 30.59 25.05 -26.71
C ASP A 664 29.60 24.66 -25.60
N ASP A 665 28.89 23.55 -25.78
CA ASP A 665 27.90 23.03 -24.83
C ASP A 665 28.49 21.95 -23.90
N THR A 666 29.82 21.93 -23.70
CA THR A 666 30.53 20.88 -22.95
C THR A 666 29.95 20.69 -21.54
N GLU A 667 29.67 21.77 -20.79
CA GLU A 667 29.09 21.67 -19.45
C GLU A 667 27.64 21.16 -19.47
N LEU A 668 26.80 21.70 -20.37
CA LEU A 668 25.41 21.27 -20.51
C LEU A 668 25.30 19.79 -20.88
N TYR A 669 26.16 19.33 -21.80
CA TYR A 669 26.28 17.91 -22.14
C TYR A 669 26.68 17.08 -20.93
N SER A 670 27.66 17.53 -20.14
CA SER A 670 28.09 16.81 -18.94
C SER A 670 26.95 16.63 -17.93
N VAL A 671 26.08 17.62 -17.77
CA VAL A 671 24.99 17.53 -16.80
C VAL A 671 23.76 16.79 -17.36
N LEU A 672 23.45 16.94 -18.64
CA LEU A 672 22.22 16.40 -19.26
C LEU A 672 22.39 15.06 -19.98
N SER A 673 23.55 14.40 -19.89
CA SER A 673 23.81 13.13 -20.59
C SER A 673 23.74 11.87 -19.72
N PHE A 674 23.43 11.99 -18.42
CA PHE A 674 23.40 10.85 -17.49
C PHE A 674 21.99 10.35 -17.14
N MET A 675 20.97 11.21 -17.18
CA MET A 675 19.58 10.85 -16.86
C MET A 675 18.60 11.60 -17.76
N ALA A 676 17.49 10.97 -18.15
CA ALA A 676 16.42 11.67 -18.88
C ALA A 676 15.63 12.62 -17.95
N LEU A 677 15.48 13.90 -18.31
CA LEU A 677 14.71 14.90 -17.57
C LEU A 677 13.25 14.50 -17.37
N THR A 678 12.70 13.73 -18.31
CA THR A 678 11.33 13.18 -18.23
C THR A 678 11.13 12.18 -17.09
N THR A 679 12.19 11.74 -16.39
CA THR A 679 12.07 10.91 -15.18
C THR A 679 11.52 11.67 -13.99
N SER A 680 11.62 13.00 -13.97
CA SER A 680 11.03 13.87 -12.95
C SER A 680 10.15 14.94 -13.62
N LYS A 681 8.84 14.80 -13.46
CA LYS A 681 7.88 15.82 -13.90
C LYS A 681 8.12 17.19 -13.21
N PRO A 682 8.37 17.25 -11.89
CA PRO A 682 8.65 18.53 -11.22
C PRO A 682 9.82 19.30 -11.83
N VAL A 683 10.92 18.63 -12.24
CA VAL A 683 12.03 19.30 -12.95
C VAL A 683 11.53 20.01 -14.21
N LEU A 684 10.67 19.36 -15.00
CA LEU A 684 10.11 19.96 -16.22
C LEU A 684 9.16 21.11 -15.93
N ASP A 685 8.34 21.00 -14.89
CA ASP A 685 7.41 22.04 -14.48
C ASP A 685 8.17 23.29 -13.98
N PHE A 686 9.25 23.12 -13.20
CA PHE A 686 10.11 24.24 -12.81
C PHE A 686 10.84 24.87 -14.00
N LEU A 687 11.35 24.07 -14.94
CA LEU A 687 11.98 24.60 -16.16
C LEU A 687 11.00 25.44 -17.01
N ARG A 688 9.71 25.09 -17.03
CA ARG A 688 8.66 25.89 -17.69
C ARG A 688 8.39 27.20 -16.95
N GLU A 689 8.39 27.18 -15.62
CA GLU A 689 8.22 28.40 -14.83
C GLU A 689 9.38 29.38 -15.02
N LEU A 690 10.60 28.86 -15.22
CA LEU A 690 11.80 29.66 -15.49
C LEU A 690 11.87 30.17 -16.94
N ALA A 691 11.16 29.54 -17.88
CA ALA A 691 11.19 29.88 -19.29
C ALA A 691 10.54 31.25 -19.57
N ASP A 692 11.35 32.23 -19.96
CA ASP A 692 10.90 33.61 -20.21
C ASP A 692 11.31 34.19 -21.58
N ASP A 693 12.12 33.47 -22.38
CA ASP A 693 12.77 34.01 -23.58
C ASP A 693 12.74 33.07 -24.79
N ASP A 694 12.16 33.53 -25.90
CA ASP A 694 12.15 32.84 -27.20
C ASP A 694 13.56 32.60 -27.77
N ARG A 695 14.55 33.43 -27.42
CA ARG A 695 15.95 33.23 -27.84
C ARG A 695 16.55 31.95 -27.27
N MET A 696 16.06 31.52 -26.10
CA MET A 696 16.47 30.27 -25.48
C MET A 696 16.03 29.07 -26.33
N PHE A 697 14.82 29.13 -26.88
CA PHE A 697 14.29 28.09 -27.77
C PHE A 697 15.18 27.93 -29.00
N ASP A 698 15.54 29.04 -29.64
CA ASP A 698 16.42 29.03 -30.82
C ASP A 698 17.82 28.47 -30.51
N LEU A 699 18.37 28.74 -29.31
CA LEU A 699 19.64 28.15 -28.87
C LEU A 699 19.53 26.64 -28.72
N VAL A 700 18.53 26.14 -28.00
CA VAL A 700 18.33 24.70 -27.77
C VAL A 700 18.10 23.94 -29.08
N VAL A 701 17.36 24.51 -30.04
CA VAL A 701 17.18 23.92 -31.38
C VAL A 701 18.51 23.83 -32.12
N ARG A 702 19.36 24.87 -32.08
CA ARG A 702 20.70 24.80 -32.70
C ARG A 702 21.57 23.71 -32.06
N LEU A 703 21.54 23.57 -30.73
CA LEU A 703 22.25 22.50 -30.03
C LEU A 703 21.75 21.11 -30.43
N LEU A 704 20.43 20.98 -30.67
CA LEU A 704 19.83 19.74 -31.16
C LEU A 704 20.28 19.43 -32.59
N GLU A 705 20.43 20.42 -33.46
CA GLU A 705 20.95 20.24 -34.83
C GLU A 705 22.39 19.75 -34.83
N THR A 706 23.26 20.31 -33.97
CA THR A 706 24.69 19.96 -33.90
C THR A 706 24.99 18.78 -32.97
N ARG A 707 23.98 18.08 -32.46
CA ARG A 707 24.13 16.99 -31.46
C ARG A 707 25.02 15.83 -31.94
N ASP A 708 25.04 15.59 -33.26
CA ASP A 708 25.76 14.48 -33.90
C ASP A 708 27.21 14.88 -34.27
N ASP A 709 27.62 16.13 -33.99
CA ASP A 709 28.99 16.59 -34.21
C ASP A 709 29.96 15.92 -33.23
N ARG A 710 31.17 15.62 -33.73
CA ARG A 710 32.21 14.95 -32.92
C ARG A 710 32.65 15.84 -31.76
N ARG A 711 32.35 15.41 -30.53
CA ARG A 711 32.85 16.05 -29.30
C ARG A 711 34.32 15.73 -29.06
N VAL A 712 35.15 16.76 -28.89
CA VAL A 712 36.61 16.65 -28.66
C VAL A 712 36.96 16.85 -27.17
N THR A 713 36.13 17.58 -26.43
CA THR A 713 36.33 17.96 -25.02
C THR A 713 35.29 17.32 -24.11
N ARG A 714 35.70 16.96 -22.89
CA ARG A 714 34.83 16.47 -21.80
C ARG A 714 35.30 17.07 -20.48
N THR A 715 34.35 17.36 -19.59
CA THR A 715 34.66 17.70 -18.20
C THR A 715 35.07 16.46 -17.41
N ALA A 716 35.64 16.65 -16.22
CA ALA A 716 35.93 15.57 -15.26
C ALA A 716 34.66 14.98 -14.61
N TYR A 717 33.50 15.62 -14.76
CA TYR A 717 32.25 15.15 -14.17
C TYR A 717 31.73 13.86 -14.83
N GLU A 718 31.79 12.75 -14.09
CA GLU A 718 31.32 11.43 -14.50
C GLU A 718 30.69 10.70 -13.28
N PRO A 719 29.42 11.00 -12.93
CA PRO A 719 28.76 10.43 -11.76
C PRO A 719 28.51 8.92 -11.86
N VAL A 720 28.33 8.41 -13.09
CA VAL A 720 28.15 6.98 -13.41
C VAL A 720 28.85 6.69 -14.73
N PRO A 721 29.62 5.58 -14.86
CA PRO A 721 30.23 5.22 -16.14
C PRO A 721 29.16 4.80 -17.15
N LEU A 722 29.03 5.54 -18.26
CA LEU A 722 28.08 5.25 -19.34
C LEU A 722 28.75 5.26 -20.72
N PRO A 723 28.36 4.37 -21.66
CA PRO A 723 28.82 4.43 -23.03
C PRO A 723 28.40 5.75 -23.71
N ASP A 724 29.23 6.26 -24.61
CA ASP A 724 28.98 7.51 -25.33
C ASP A 724 27.63 7.51 -26.07
N SER A 725 27.29 6.41 -26.75
CA SER A 725 25.99 6.28 -27.44
C SER A 725 24.78 6.41 -26.50
N THR A 726 24.91 6.02 -25.23
CA THR A 726 23.86 6.19 -24.23
C THR A 726 23.78 7.64 -23.78
N ARG A 727 24.94 8.28 -23.58
CA ARG A 727 25.05 9.70 -23.23
C ARG A 727 24.47 10.61 -24.32
N GLU A 728 24.79 10.34 -25.58
CA GLU A 728 24.26 11.03 -26.75
C GLU A 728 22.74 10.87 -26.87
N ALA A 729 22.22 9.65 -26.68
CA ALA A 729 20.78 9.40 -26.69
C ALA A 729 20.04 10.19 -25.60
N LYS A 730 20.56 10.18 -24.36
CA LYS A 730 19.99 10.93 -23.24
C LYS A 730 20.05 12.43 -23.46
N TYR A 731 21.18 12.94 -23.94
CA TYR A 731 21.35 14.36 -24.24
C TYR A 731 20.37 14.83 -25.33
N ALA A 732 20.27 14.11 -26.44
CA ALA A 732 19.35 14.43 -27.53
C ALA A 732 17.88 14.42 -27.08
N ALA A 733 17.47 13.41 -26.30
CA ALA A 733 16.12 13.34 -25.73
C ALA A 733 15.84 14.50 -24.75
N ASN A 734 16.84 14.90 -23.96
CA ASN A 734 16.73 16.03 -23.04
C ASN A 734 16.66 17.37 -23.76
N LEU A 735 17.40 17.58 -24.85
CA LEU A 735 17.28 18.78 -25.68
C LEU A 735 15.87 18.91 -26.26
N VAL A 736 15.29 17.83 -26.79
CA VAL A 736 13.87 17.85 -27.23
C VAL A 736 12.95 18.18 -26.05
N THR A 737 13.18 17.58 -24.88
CA THR A 737 12.36 17.86 -23.70
C THR A 737 12.46 19.32 -23.26
N LEU A 738 13.64 19.94 -23.33
CA LEU A 738 13.86 21.37 -23.06
C LEU A 738 13.10 22.26 -24.05
N THR A 739 13.08 21.93 -25.35
CA THR A 739 12.26 22.69 -26.31
C THR A 739 10.78 22.69 -25.94
N LEU A 740 10.27 21.60 -25.36
CA LEU A 740 8.89 21.48 -24.90
C LEU A 740 8.63 22.11 -23.53
N ALA A 741 9.68 22.32 -22.72
CA ALA A 741 9.60 23.14 -21.53
C ALA A 741 9.51 24.63 -21.89
N LEU A 742 10.21 25.05 -22.95
CA LEU A 742 10.20 26.43 -23.46
C LEU A 742 8.92 26.78 -24.24
N ARG A 743 8.29 25.81 -24.91
CA ARG A 743 7.05 26.01 -25.67
C ARG A 743 6.07 24.88 -25.44
N GLU A 744 4.79 25.21 -25.16
CA GLU A 744 3.74 24.21 -24.93
C GLU A 744 3.54 23.27 -26.12
N LYS A 745 3.72 23.78 -27.34
CA LYS A 745 3.59 23.04 -28.59
C LYS A 745 4.75 23.37 -29.52
N VAL A 746 5.39 22.34 -30.06
CA VAL A 746 6.51 22.47 -30.99
C VAL A 746 6.27 21.61 -32.21
N TYR A 747 6.32 22.20 -33.41
CA TYR A 747 6.09 21.47 -34.64
C TYR A 747 7.39 20.84 -35.18
N ALA A 748 7.27 19.77 -35.95
CA ALA A 748 8.42 19.07 -36.53
C ALA A 748 9.40 20.01 -37.28
N PRO A 749 8.94 21.00 -38.08
CA PRO A 749 9.83 21.94 -38.76
C PRO A 749 10.58 22.87 -37.81
N ASP A 750 10.02 23.18 -36.64
CA ASP A 750 10.68 24.00 -35.61
C ASP A 750 11.86 23.26 -34.98
N LEU A 751 11.73 21.94 -34.81
CA LEU A 751 12.81 21.04 -34.37
C LEU A 751 13.77 20.64 -35.48
N ARG A 752 13.49 21.07 -36.71
CA ARG A 752 14.29 20.74 -37.90
C ARG A 752 14.35 19.23 -38.15
N PHE A 753 13.27 18.54 -37.77
CA PHE A 753 13.08 17.12 -37.99
C PHE A 753 12.05 16.84 -39.11
N GLY A 754 12.38 15.92 -40.00
CA GLY A 754 11.39 15.19 -40.77
C GLY A 754 10.78 14.03 -39.99
N VAL A 755 9.73 13.41 -40.54
CA VAL A 755 9.09 12.20 -39.96
C VAL A 755 10.10 11.06 -39.79
N ASP A 756 10.95 10.83 -40.80
CA ASP A 756 11.95 9.76 -40.76
C ASP A 756 13.09 10.07 -39.77
N ASP A 757 13.48 11.34 -39.62
CA ASP A 757 14.50 11.75 -38.65
C ASP A 757 14.01 11.52 -37.22
N TRP A 758 12.77 11.91 -36.94
CA TRP A 758 12.12 11.66 -35.66
C TRP A 758 12.00 10.17 -35.36
N ARG A 759 11.56 9.36 -36.33
CA ARG A 759 11.47 7.90 -36.20
C ARG A 759 12.85 7.29 -35.90
N ARG A 760 13.90 7.71 -36.61
CA ARG A 760 15.28 7.24 -36.34
C ARG A 760 15.77 7.64 -34.95
N ALA A 761 15.55 8.89 -34.55
CA ALA A 761 15.97 9.40 -33.25
C ALA A 761 15.27 8.64 -32.11
N THR A 762 13.95 8.50 -32.16
CA THR A 762 13.17 7.80 -31.13
C THR A 762 13.50 6.31 -31.04
N LEU A 763 13.73 5.61 -32.16
CA LEU A 763 14.20 4.22 -32.15
C LEU A 763 15.62 4.10 -31.57
N PHE A 764 16.51 5.04 -31.87
CA PHE A 764 17.82 5.09 -31.26
C PHE A 764 17.73 5.29 -29.75
N TRP A 765 16.92 6.24 -29.27
CA TRP A 765 16.70 6.48 -27.84
C TRP A 765 16.11 5.25 -27.15
N LYS A 766 15.06 4.64 -27.73
CA LYS A 766 14.47 3.41 -27.21
C LYS A 766 15.50 2.28 -27.06
N SER A 767 16.48 2.20 -27.96
CA SER A 767 17.54 1.19 -27.90
C SER A 767 18.62 1.45 -26.84
N ARG A 768 18.73 2.69 -26.34
CA ARG A 768 19.82 3.13 -25.45
C ARG A 768 19.38 3.54 -24.05
N LEU A 769 18.16 4.06 -23.89
CA LEU A 769 17.57 4.42 -22.61
C LEU A 769 17.17 3.15 -21.85
N SER A 770 17.19 3.20 -20.52
CA SER A 770 16.59 2.14 -19.72
C SER A 770 15.08 2.06 -19.95
N ALA A 771 14.46 0.91 -19.66
CA ALA A 771 13.02 0.74 -19.81
C ALA A 771 12.22 1.79 -19.01
N ALA A 772 12.70 2.15 -17.81
CA ALA A 772 12.07 3.18 -16.96
C ALA A 772 12.20 4.58 -17.56
N GLU A 773 13.37 4.95 -18.08
CA GLU A 773 13.59 6.26 -18.73
C GLU A 773 12.77 6.42 -20.00
N TRP A 774 12.78 5.40 -20.87
CA TRP A 774 11.98 5.39 -22.09
C TRP A 774 10.49 5.48 -21.78
N ALA A 775 10.02 4.70 -20.80
CA ALA A 775 8.64 4.77 -20.32
C ALA A 775 8.29 6.18 -19.83
N SER A 776 9.20 6.84 -19.11
CA SER A 776 8.98 8.21 -18.66
C SER A 776 8.92 9.21 -19.81
N PHE A 777 9.77 9.05 -20.82
CA PHE A 777 9.73 9.87 -22.03
C PHE A 777 8.39 9.73 -22.76
N VAL A 778 7.93 8.48 -22.99
CA VAL A 778 6.64 8.20 -23.65
C VAL A 778 5.45 8.75 -22.87
N ARG A 779 5.48 8.71 -21.53
CA ARG A 779 4.43 9.30 -20.70
C ARG A 779 4.41 10.83 -20.76
N CYS A 780 5.58 11.46 -20.86
CA CYS A 780 5.69 12.91 -20.83
C CYS A 780 5.44 13.56 -22.19
N VAL A 781 5.89 12.95 -23.29
CA VAL A 781 5.86 13.55 -24.63
C VAL A 781 4.68 13.00 -25.44
N TRP A 782 3.76 13.88 -25.78
CA TRP A 782 2.62 13.59 -26.64
C TRP A 782 2.88 14.04 -28.07
N LEU A 783 2.72 13.13 -29.03
CA LEU A 783 2.85 13.40 -30.46
C LEU A 783 1.49 13.35 -31.13
N THR A 784 1.13 14.43 -31.83
CA THR A 784 -0.08 14.50 -32.66
C THR A 784 0.30 14.76 -34.11
N ARG A 785 -0.26 13.96 -35.03
CA ARG A 785 -0.03 14.16 -36.47
C ARG A 785 -0.69 15.45 -36.94
N ASP A 786 0.03 16.16 -37.80
CA ASP A 786 -0.42 17.39 -38.45
C ASP A 786 -0.27 17.24 -39.96
N ARG A 787 -1.28 17.63 -40.74
CA ARG A 787 -1.26 17.42 -42.20
C ARG A 787 -0.34 18.40 -42.93
N GLU A 788 -0.14 19.59 -42.38
CA GLU A 788 0.64 20.65 -43.01
C GLU A 788 2.08 20.68 -42.49
N GLN A 789 2.28 20.34 -41.21
CA GLN A 789 3.56 20.43 -40.51
C GLN A 789 4.06 19.08 -39.98
N HIS A 790 3.58 17.98 -40.58
CA HIS A 790 3.88 16.57 -40.26
C HIS A 790 3.38 16.09 -38.89
N PHE A 791 3.88 16.67 -37.81
CA PHE A 791 3.45 16.40 -36.44
C PHE A 791 3.81 17.58 -35.53
N HIS A 792 3.14 17.65 -34.39
CA HIS A 792 3.57 18.49 -33.27
C HIS A 792 3.72 17.67 -32.01
N LEU A 793 4.66 18.11 -31.19
CA LEU A 793 4.93 17.60 -29.87
C LEU A 793 4.35 18.56 -28.84
N SER A 794 3.87 17.99 -27.74
CA SER A 794 3.50 18.73 -26.54
C SER A 794 3.81 17.86 -25.34
N LEU A 795 4.12 18.48 -24.21
CA LEU A 795 4.19 17.75 -22.95
C LEU A 795 2.77 17.45 -22.45
N HIS A 796 2.56 16.27 -21.89
CA HIS A 796 1.24 15.80 -21.48
C HIS A 796 0.65 16.67 -20.35
N LYS A 797 -0.43 17.40 -20.62
CA LYS A 797 -1.29 18.01 -19.58
C LYS A 797 -2.19 16.93 -18.99
N ALA A 798 -1.65 16.04 -18.15
CA ALA A 798 -2.48 15.06 -17.47
C ALA A 798 -3.26 15.75 -16.34
N ALA A 799 -4.54 16.03 -16.59
CA ALA A 799 -5.51 16.25 -15.54
C ALA A 799 -5.68 14.92 -14.77
N GLY A 800 -5.09 14.82 -13.58
CA GLY A 800 -5.54 13.96 -12.48
C GLY A 800 -5.55 12.44 -12.64
N VAL A 801 -5.20 11.86 -13.79
CA VAL A 801 -5.13 10.40 -13.96
C VAL A 801 -3.68 10.00 -14.05
N GLU A 802 -3.14 9.39 -12.99
CA GLU A 802 -1.92 8.58 -13.08
C GLU A 802 -2.16 7.57 -14.21
N ALA A 803 -1.50 7.77 -15.36
CA ALA A 803 -1.67 6.90 -16.51
C ALA A 803 -1.29 5.47 -16.08
N GLU A 804 -2.26 4.56 -16.07
CA GLU A 804 -2.03 3.16 -15.75
C GLU A 804 -0.88 2.62 -16.61
N PRO A 805 -0.06 1.66 -16.12
CA PRO A 805 1.04 1.06 -16.88
C PRO A 805 0.62 0.57 -18.28
N GLU A 806 -0.64 0.15 -18.39
CA GLU A 806 -1.33 -0.28 -19.61
C GLU A 806 -1.38 0.80 -20.71
N TRP A 807 -1.43 2.07 -20.31
CA TRP A 807 -1.49 3.23 -21.21
C TRP A 807 -0.18 3.47 -21.98
N LEU A 808 0.93 2.96 -21.44
CA LEU A 808 2.27 3.10 -22.01
C LEU A 808 2.41 2.30 -23.32
N LEU A 809 1.86 1.08 -23.35
CA LEU A 809 1.79 0.23 -24.53
C LEU A 809 0.99 0.88 -25.67
N MET A 810 -0.05 1.65 -25.32
CA MET A 810 -0.92 2.32 -26.29
C MET A 810 -0.36 3.65 -26.79
N SER A 811 0.57 4.26 -26.06
CA SER A 811 1.14 5.58 -26.35
C SER A 811 2.47 5.51 -27.08
N GLU A 812 3.27 4.47 -26.84
CA GLU A 812 4.57 4.30 -27.47
C GLU A 812 4.55 4.32 -29.01
N PRO A 813 3.58 3.70 -29.72
CA PRO A 813 3.53 3.77 -31.18
C PRO A 813 3.29 5.18 -31.74
N TYR A 814 2.63 6.06 -30.98
CA TYR A 814 2.47 7.47 -31.35
C TYR A 814 3.79 8.21 -31.28
N VAL A 815 4.57 7.98 -30.23
CA VAL A 815 5.87 8.64 -30.04
C VAL A 815 6.88 8.15 -31.07
N THR A 816 6.93 6.85 -31.36
CA THR A 816 7.90 6.28 -32.32
C THR A 816 7.47 6.45 -33.79
N LEU A 817 6.22 6.82 -34.05
CA LEU A 817 5.61 6.81 -35.38
C LEU A 817 5.76 5.46 -36.08
N ASP A 818 5.67 4.36 -35.32
CA ASP A 818 5.64 2.99 -35.85
C ASP A 818 4.28 2.71 -36.50
N GLU A 819 4.26 2.54 -37.82
CA GLU A 819 3.03 2.32 -38.58
C GLU A 819 2.33 1.01 -38.22
N VAL A 820 3.10 -0.03 -37.89
CA VAL A 820 2.53 -1.33 -37.50
C VAL A 820 1.88 -1.22 -36.13
N GLY A 821 2.60 -0.69 -35.13
CA GLY A 821 2.07 -0.44 -33.79
C GLY A 821 0.85 0.47 -33.78
N LEU A 822 0.84 1.53 -34.59
CA LEU A 822 -0.31 2.43 -34.73
C LEU A 822 -1.54 1.71 -35.29
N THR A 823 -1.34 0.89 -36.33
CA THR A 823 -2.43 0.11 -36.94
C THR A 823 -3.03 -0.88 -35.94
N TRP A 824 -2.20 -1.59 -35.20
CA TRP A 824 -2.63 -2.51 -34.15
C TRP A 824 -3.38 -1.79 -33.03
N ARG A 825 -2.84 -0.68 -32.55
CA ARG A 825 -3.47 0.14 -31.51
C ARG A 825 -4.85 0.60 -31.95
N ASP A 826 -4.98 1.16 -33.16
CA ASP A 826 -6.26 1.68 -33.64
C ASP A 826 -7.31 0.56 -33.83
N ALA A 827 -6.86 -0.66 -34.17
CA ALA A 827 -7.72 -1.84 -34.14
C ALA A 827 -8.14 -2.24 -32.71
N MET A 828 -7.30 -2.02 -31.70
CA MET A 828 -7.54 -2.36 -30.28
C MET A 828 -8.27 -1.28 -29.48
N ARG A 829 -8.27 -0.03 -29.95
CA ARG A 829 -8.87 1.12 -29.26
C ARG A 829 -10.36 0.89 -28.89
N PRO A 830 -11.22 0.32 -29.75
CA PRO A 830 -12.61 0.06 -29.37
C PRO A 830 -12.74 -0.91 -28.20
N LEU A 831 -11.92 -1.97 -28.15
CA LEU A 831 -11.96 -2.97 -27.07
C LEU A 831 -11.45 -2.39 -25.75
N THR A 832 -10.32 -1.69 -25.79
CA THR A 832 -9.71 -1.04 -24.61
C THR A 832 -10.52 0.15 -24.07
N SER A 833 -11.50 0.65 -24.83
CA SER A 833 -12.45 1.66 -24.33
C SER A 833 -13.60 1.07 -23.49
N VAL A 834 -13.82 -0.24 -23.59
CA VAL A 834 -14.90 -0.96 -22.91
C VAL A 834 -14.35 -1.89 -21.82
N TYR A 835 -13.18 -2.47 -22.06
CA TYR A 835 -12.56 -3.48 -21.21
C TYR A 835 -11.14 -3.07 -20.77
N PRO A 836 -10.69 -3.45 -19.56
CA PRO A 836 -9.28 -3.32 -19.14
C PRO A 836 -8.32 -3.99 -20.14
N ILE A 837 -7.04 -3.60 -20.20
CA ILE A 837 -6.14 -4.09 -21.27
C ILE A 837 -5.93 -5.59 -21.21
N ASP A 838 -5.89 -6.17 -20.01
CA ASP A 838 -5.72 -7.61 -19.80
C ASP A 838 -6.93 -8.37 -20.34
N THR A 839 -8.13 -7.84 -20.12
CA THR A 839 -9.37 -8.38 -20.69
C THR A 839 -9.38 -8.22 -22.21
N ALA A 840 -9.04 -7.04 -22.73
CA ALA A 840 -8.99 -6.80 -24.17
C ALA A 840 -7.98 -7.72 -24.87
N THR A 841 -6.82 -7.96 -24.25
CA THR A 841 -5.77 -8.84 -24.75
C THR A 841 -6.21 -10.30 -24.71
N ALA A 842 -6.84 -10.75 -23.61
CA ALA A 842 -7.42 -12.08 -23.51
C ALA A 842 -8.53 -12.29 -24.56
N LEU A 843 -9.38 -11.28 -24.82
CA LEU A 843 -10.38 -11.33 -25.88
C LEU A 843 -9.75 -11.45 -27.27
N VAL A 844 -8.68 -10.72 -27.53
CA VAL A 844 -7.96 -10.77 -28.83
C VAL A 844 -7.29 -12.12 -29.03
N GLU A 845 -6.61 -12.62 -28.01
CA GLU A 845 -6.07 -13.99 -28.03
C GLU A 845 -7.20 -14.99 -28.30
N LEU A 846 -8.34 -14.85 -27.63
CA LEU A 846 -9.49 -15.72 -27.80
C LEU A 846 -10.14 -15.61 -29.20
N MET A 847 -10.11 -14.43 -29.84
CA MET A 847 -10.58 -14.23 -31.22
C MET A 847 -9.63 -14.86 -32.24
N MET A 848 -8.32 -14.81 -31.97
CA MET A 848 -7.28 -15.38 -32.84
C MET A 848 -7.11 -16.89 -32.64
N THR A 849 -7.64 -17.44 -31.55
CA THR A 849 -7.52 -18.87 -31.22
C THR A 849 -8.59 -19.69 -31.95
N PRO A 850 -8.22 -20.74 -32.70
CA PRO A 850 -9.19 -21.65 -33.30
C PRO A 850 -10.12 -22.27 -32.26
N VAL A 851 -11.40 -22.48 -32.60
CA VAL A 851 -12.42 -23.03 -31.69
C VAL A 851 -11.98 -24.35 -31.04
N SER A 852 -11.28 -25.21 -31.77
CA SER A 852 -10.75 -26.48 -31.25
C SER A 852 -9.69 -26.34 -30.16
N ARG A 853 -9.15 -25.13 -29.93
CA ARG A 853 -8.11 -24.83 -28.93
C ARG A 853 -8.50 -23.66 -28.03
N CYS A 854 -9.76 -23.25 -28.00
CA CYS A 854 -10.17 -22.03 -27.30
C CYS A 854 -10.24 -22.17 -25.77
N LEU A 855 -10.30 -23.38 -25.21
CA LEU A 855 -10.47 -23.61 -23.77
C LEU A 855 -9.38 -22.95 -22.89
N PRO A 856 -8.06 -23.08 -23.18
CA PRO A 856 -7.04 -22.36 -22.42
C PRO A 856 -7.11 -20.84 -22.56
N ALA A 857 -7.61 -20.31 -23.68
CA ALA A 857 -7.82 -18.88 -23.86
C ALA A 857 -9.05 -18.39 -23.07
N LEU A 858 -10.14 -19.16 -23.05
CA LEU A 858 -11.32 -18.92 -22.22
C LEU A 858 -10.98 -18.92 -20.72
N ARG A 859 -10.14 -19.87 -20.26
CA ARG A 859 -9.67 -19.91 -18.86
C ARG A 859 -8.75 -18.75 -18.48
N ARG A 860 -8.03 -18.18 -19.44
CA ARG A 860 -7.24 -16.96 -19.21
C ARG A 860 -8.13 -15.73 -19.11
N LEU A 861 -9.20 -15.67 -19.89
CA LEU A 861 -10.23 -14.64 -19.75
C LEU A 861 -10.84 -14.65 -18.33
N THR A 862 -11.08 -15.83 -17.72
CA THR A 862 -11.57 -15.90 -16.33
C THR A 862 -10.57 -15.46 -15.26
N GLY A 863 -9.27 -15.49 -15.56
CA GLY A 863 -8.22 -15.08 -14.62
C GLY A 863 -8.02 -13.57 -14.50
N GLY A 864 -8.53 -12.79 -15.46
CA GLY A 864 -8.33 -11.34 -15.53
C GLY A 864 -9.62 -10.49 -15.58
N VAL A 865 -10.79 -11.11 -15.40
CA VAL A 865 -12.10 -10.47 -15.62
C VAL A 865 -12.96 -10.47 -14.36
N VAL A 866 -13.56 -9.31 -14.06
CA VAL A 866 -14.55 -9.11 -12.99
C VAL A 866 -15.99 -9.40 -13.48
N ASP A 867 -16.19 -9.48 -14.80
CA ASP A 867 -17.50 -9.66 -15.45
C ASP A 867 -17.75 -11.11 -15.92
N ILE A 868 -18.49 -11.87 -15.11
CA ILE A 868 -18.89 -13.26 -15.39
C ILE A 868 -19.76 -13.36 -16.65
N GLU A 869 -20.54 -12.32 -16.98
CA GLU A 869 -21.47 -12.33 -18.12
C GLU A 869 -20.71 -12.30 -19.46
N LEU A 870 -19.59 -11.56 -19.53
CA LEU A 870 -18.69 -11.56 -20.67
C LEU A 870 -18.10 -12.95 -20.94
N VAL A 871 -17.58 -13.61 -19.90
CA VAL A 871 -17.00 -14.96 -20.00
C VAL A 871 -18.06 -15.94 -20.49
N GLN A 872 -19.25 -15.89 -19.90
CA GLN A 872 -20.37 -16.75 -20.27
C GLN A 872 -20.75 -16.53 -21.74
N ARG A 873 -20.88 -15.27 -22.20
CA ARG A 873 -21.19 -14.94 -23.59
C ARG A 873 -20.14 -15.49 -24.56
N GLU A 874 -18.86 -15.28 -24.28
CA GLU A 874 -17.77 -15.74 -25.15
C GLU A 874 -17.61 -17.26 -25.16
N ALA A 875 -17.86 -17.93 -24.03
CA ALA A 875 -17.91 -19.40 -23.96
C ALA A 875 -19.11 -19.93 -24.76
N CYS A 876 -20.31 -19.40 -24.53
CA CYS A 876 -21.52 -19.75 -25.27
C CYS A 876 -21.34 -19.55 -26.78
N ALA A 877 -20.72 -18.45 -27.24
CA ALA A 877 -20.48 -18.21 -28.66
C ALA A 877 -19.71 -19.34 -29.35
N ARG A 878 -18.87 -20.07 -28.61
CA ARG A 878 -17.98 -21.15 -29.09
C ARG A 878 -18.54 -22.56 -28.91
N ILE A 879 -19.63 -22.70 -28.16
CA ILE A 879 -20.34 -23.97 -27.98
C ILE A 879 -21.21 -24.27 -29.21
N GLY A 880 -21.19 -25.52 -29.66
CA GLY A 880 -22.03 -26.00 -30.77
C GLY A 880 -21.59 -25.47 -32.13
N ILE A 881 -20.32 -25.06 -32.28
CA ILE A 881 -19.72 -24.64 -33.56
C ILE A 881 -18.55 -25.52 -34.03
N GLY A 882 -18.22 -26.60 -33.30
CA GLY A 882 -17.28 -27.64 -33.74
C GLY A 882 -15.99 -27.75 -32.93
N GLY A 883 -16.01 -27.31 -31.66
CA GLY A 883 -14.92 -27.49 -30.70
C GLY A 883 -15.15 -28.66 -29.75
N ASP A 884 -14.34 -28.75 -28.70
CA ASP A 884 -14.59 -29.67 -27.57
C ASP A 884 -15.65 -29.07 -26.64
N ASP A 885 -16.90 -29.18 -27.07
CA ASP A 885 -18.06 -28.61 -26.36
C ASP A 885 -18.18 -29.16 -24.94
N LEU A 886 -17.84 -30.44 -24.74
CA LEU A 886 -17.88 -31.10 -23.43
C LEU A 886 -16.87 -30.50 -22.45
N ALA A 887 -15.64 -30.26 -22.91
CA ALA A 887 -14.60 -29.67 -22.07
C ALA A 887 -14.92 -28.21 -21.69
N ILE A 888 -15.56 -27.44 -22.60
CA ILE A 888 -16.02 -26.07 -22.31
C ILE A 888 -17.16 -26.12 -21.28
N LEU A 889 -18.18 -26.95 -21.50
CA LEU A 889 -19.32 -27.09 -20.57
C LEU A 889 -18.87 -27.48 -19.16
N SER A 890 -17.93 -28.42 -19.06
CA SER A 890 -17.41 -28.91 -17.78
C SER A 890 -16.54 -27.88 -17.07
N ALA A 891 -15.72 -27.14 -17.80
CA ALA A 891 -14.80 -26.16 -17.22
C ALA A 891 -15.50 -24.94 -16.61
N PHE A 892 -16.74 -24.66 -17.01
CA PHE A 892 -17.51 -23.48 -16.60
C PHE A 892 -18.87 -23.85 -16.01
N ALA A 893 -19.01 -25.04 -15.43
CA ALA A 893 -20.28 -25.58 -14.93
C ALA A 893 -21.00 -24.65 -13.93
N GLU A 894 -20.25 -23.95 -13.08
CA GLU A 894 -20.79 -23.03 -12.06
C GLU A 894 -21.14 -21.64 -12.62
N LEU A 895 -20.81 -21.33 -13.87
CA LEU A 895 -20.97 -19.99 -14.46
C LEU A 895 -22.24 -19.83 -15.29
N TRP A 896 -23.03 -20.88 -15.52
CA TRP A 896 -24.15 -20.82 -16.45
C TRP A 896 -25.38 -20.13 -15.84
N SER A 897 -25.63 -18.87 -16.22
CA SER A 897 -26.93 -18.23 -16.01
C SER A 897 -27.92 -18.64 -17.12
N TYR A 898 -28.85 -19.53 -16.77
CA TYR A 898 -29.77 -20.20 -17.70
C TYR A 898 -30.90 -19.32 -18.28
N ASN A 899 -31.07 -18.09 -17.77
CA ASN A 899 -32.02 -17.10 -18.28
C ASN A 899 -31.39 -16.07 -19.25
N THR A 900 -30.37 -16.48 -20.00
CA THR A 900 -29.66 -15.59 -20.95
C THR A 900 -29.77 -16.08 -22.38
N ALA A 901 -29.90 -15.13 -23.33
CA ALA A 901 -29.98 -15.43 -24.77
C ALA A 901 -28.78 -16.25 -25.26
N SER A 902 -27.59 -15.97 -24.74
CA SER A 902 -26.34 -16.66 -25.10
C SER A 902 -26.37 -18.15 -24.75
N VAL A 903 -26.89 -18.52 -23.57
CA VAL A 903 -26.99 -19.92 -23.13
C VAL A 903 -28.04 -20.66 -23.94
N LEU A 904 -29.23 -20.09 -24.09
CA LEU A 904 -30.27 -20.70 -24.94
C LEU A 904 -29.76 -20.95 -26.37
N GLU A 905 -29.10 -19.95 -26.97
CA GLU A 905 -28.55 -20.09 -28.33
C GLU A 905 -27.44 -21.16 -28.44
N ALA A 906 -26.61 -21.32 -27.42
CA ALA A 906 -25.60 -22.37 -27.37
C ALA A 906 -26.22 -23.78 -27.22
N TRP A 907 -27.20 -23.95 -26.33
CA TRP A 907 -27.87 -25.24 -26.10
C TRP A 907 -28.73 -25.69 -27.26
N LEU A 908 -29.34 -24.74 -27.99
CA LEU A 908 -30.04 -25.04 -29.24
C LEU A 908 -29.07 -25.49 -30.33
N ARG A 909 -27.88 -24.87 -30.44
CA ARG A 909 -26.84 -25.33 -31.39
C ARG A 909 -26.34 -26.73 -31.05
N LEU A 910 -26.24 -27.08 -29.78
CA LEU A 910 -25.90 -28.44 -29.34
C LEU A 910 -26.99 -29.44 -29.75
N HIS A 911 -28.25 -29.12 -29.49
CA HIS A 911 -29.40 -29.97 -29.86
C HIS A 911 -29.52 -30.17 -31.37
N GLU A 912 -29.44 -29.09 -32.15
CA GLU A 912 -29.49 -29.11 -33.62
C GLU A 912 -28.37 -29.96 -34.25
N ARG A 913 -27.26 -30.16 -33.52
CA ARG A 913 -26.14 -31.02 -33.91
C ARG A 913 -26.21 -32.43 -33.35
N GLY A 914 -27.27 -32.76 -32.61
CA GLY A 914 -27.44 -34.07 -31.98
C GLY A 914 -26.44 -34.35 -30.86
N PHE A 915 -25.96 -33.31 -30.18
CA PHE A 915 -25.06 -33.46 -29.04
C PHE A 915 -25.73 -34.24 -27.90
N ARG A 916 -25.01 -35.19 -27.31
CA ARG A 916 -25.51 -36.00 -26.20
C ARG A 916 -24.84 -35.58 -24.90
N PHE A 917 -25.64 -35.12 -23.95
CA PHE A 917 -25.17 -34.76 -22.62
C PHE A 917 -24.82 -36.03 -21.81
N PRO A 918 -23.70 -36.05 -21.06
CA PRO A 918 -23.39 -37.14 -20.11
C PRO A 918 -24.42 -37.25 -19.00
N ALA A 919 -24.55 -38.44 -18.42
CA ALA A 919 -25.48 -38.72 -17.32
C ALA A 919 -25.10 -37.98 -16.02
N GLU A 920 -23.80 -37.92 -15.70
CA GLU A 920 -23.26 -37.15 -14.57
C GLU A 920 -22.74 -35.80 -15.10
N ARG A 921 -23.38 -34.70 -14.68
CA ARG A 921 -23.03 -33.34 -15.08
C ARG A 921 -23.49 -32.33 -14.03
N ALA A 922 -22.78 -31.22 -13.91
CA ALA A 922 -23.11 -30.11 -13.02
C ALA A 922 -23.84 -28.95 -13.75
N TYR A 923 -24.46 -29.23 -14.90
CA TYR A 923 -25.12 -28.25 -15.76
C TYR A 923 -26.34 -28.86 -16.46
N LEU A 924 -27.34 -28.02 -16.79
CA LEU A 924 -28.57 -28.47 -17.45
C LEU A 924 -28.32 -29.01 -18.86
N SER A 925 -29.10 -30.01 -19.26
CA SER A 925 -29.29 -30.43 -20.66
C SER A 925 -30.23 -29.49 -21.40
N THR A 926 -30.32 -29.61 -22.72
CA THR A 926 -31.29 -28.83 -23.51
C THR A 926 -32.73 -29.10 -23.11
N GLU A 927 -33.06 -30.33 -22.72
CA GLU A 927 -34.39 -30.68 -22.23
C GLU A 927 -34.73 -29.95 -20.92
N GLU A 928 -33.86 -30.06 -19.91
CA GLU A 928 -34.02 -29.39 -18.62
C GLU A 928 -34.05 -27.86 -18.77
N LEU A 929 -33.16 -27.29 -19.61
CA LEU A 929 -33.15 -25.85 -19.88
C LEU A 929 -34.48 -25.37 -20.48
N LEU A 930 -35.04 -26.09 -21.45
CA LEU A 930 -36.31 -25.72 -22.08
C LEU A 930 -37.51 -25.78 -21.13
N THR A 931 -37.43 -26.58 -20.06
CA THR A 931 -38.48 -26.62 -19.02
C THR A 931 -38.43 -25.45 -18.04
N GLU A 932 -37.29 -24.78 -17.90
CA GLU A 932 -37.07 -23.69 -16.93
C GLU A 932 -37.13 -22.29 -17.54
N ILE A 933 -37.28 -22.17 -18.86
CA ILE A 933 -37.23 -20.88 -19.57
C ILE A 933 -38.48 -20.02 -19.35
N ASP A 934 -38.24 -18.77 -18.95
CA ASP A 934 -39.25 -17.70 -18.94
C ASP A 934 -39.36 -17.04 -20.33
N GLU A 935 -40.49 -17.17 -21.03
CA GLU A 935 -40.71 -16.58 -22.36
C GLU A 935 -40.54 -15.05 -22.36
N ASP A 936 -40.88 -14.37 -21.27
CA ASP A 936 -40.81 -12.91 -21.16
C ASP A 936 -39.35 -12.42 -21.16
N ALA A 937 -38.40 -13.24 -20.70
CA ALA A 937 -36.97 -12.93 -20.70
C ALA A 937 -36.36 -12.87 -22.11
N TYR A 938 -37.02 -13.44 -23.12
CA TYR A 938 -36.52 -13.55 -24.50
C TYR A 938 -37.35 -12.80 -25.54
N ALA A 939 -38.26 -11.91 -25.10
CA ALA A 939 -39.12 -11.12 -25.99
C ALA A 939 -38.34 -10.32 -27.07
N GLY A 940 -37.06 -10.00 -26.84
CA GLY A 940 -36.17 -9.33 -27.78
C GLY A 940 -35.50 -10.23 -28.85
N ARG A 941 -35.66 -11.56 -28.79
CA ARG A 941 -35.04 -12.55 -29.70
C ARG A 941 -36.05 -13.60 -30.19
N PRO A 942 -37.03 -13.21 -31.05
CA PRO A 942 -38.09 -14.10 -31.52
C PRO A 942 -37.56 -15.29 -32.36
N ASP A 943 -36.36 -15.15 -32.92
CA ASP A 943 -35.63 -16.22 -33.61
C ASP A 943 -35.28 -17.39 -32.66
N LEU A 944 -34.80 -17.08 -31.46
CA LEU A 944 -34.42 -18.08 -30.45
C LEU A 944 -35.65 -18.79 -29.89
N LEU A 945 -36.73 -18.04 -29.61
CA LEU A 945 -38.00 -18.62 -29.16
C LEU A 945 -38.59 -19.59 -30.18
N LYS A 946 -38.51 -19.27 -31.48
CA LYS A 946 -38.97 -20.18 -32.53
C LYS A 946 -38.14 -21.47 -32.56
N ARG A 947 -36.81 -21.35 -32.50
CA ARG A 947 -35.90 -22.52 -32.49
C ARG A 947 -36.10 -23.38 -31.24
N ALA A 948 -36.28 -22.73 -30.08
CA ALA A 948 -36.60 -23.41 -28.84
C ALA A 948 -37.92 -24.19 -28.97
N LYS A 949 -38.97 -23.61 -29.58
CA LYS A 949 -40.28 -24.28 -29.74
C LYS A 949 -40.18 -25.53 -30.60
N VAL A 950 -39.33 -25.48 -31.63
CA VAL A 950 -39.02 -26.65 -32.47
C VAL A 950 -38.27 -27.71 -31.66
N ALA A 951 -37.21 -27.32 -30.94
CA ALA A 951 -36.45 -28.25 -30.10
C ALA A 951 -37.30 -28.88 -28.99
N ALA A 952 -38.18 -28.12 -28.34
CA ALA A 952 -39.12 -28.62 -27.34
C ALA A 952 -40.10 -29.64 -27.94
N ALA A 953 -40.63 -29.38 -29.14
CA ALA A 953 -41.50 -30.33 -29.83
C ALA A 953 -40.76 -31.62 -30.24
N GLU A 954 -39.51 -31.52 -30.67
CA GLU A 954 -38.65 -32.68 -30.99
C GLU A 954 -38.30 -33.52 -29.76
N LEU A 955 -38.20 -32.89 -28.59
CA LEU A 955 -37.93 -33.53 -27.30
C LEU A 955 -39.22 -34.00 -26.58
N GLY A 956 -40.41 -33.72 -27.13
CA GLY A 956 -41.69 -34.12 -26.56
C GLY A 956 -42.15 -33.30 -25.35
N LEU A 957 -41.63 -32.07 -25.19
CA LEU A 957 -41.99 -31.15 -24.12
C LEU A 957 -43.26 -30.35 -24.46
N GLU A 958 -44.27 -30.37 -23.58
CA GLU A 958 -45.49 -29.55 -23.73
C GLU A 958 -45.24 -28.11 -23.28
N TRP A 959 -44.86 -27.23 -24.21
CA TRP A 959 -44.68 -25.80 -23.94
C TRP A 959 -46.04 -25.07 -23.99
N SER A 960 -46.74 -24.99 -22.85
CA SER A 960 -48.01 -24.26 -22.72
C SER A 960 -47.81 -22.75 -22.56
N PRO A 961 -48.71 -21.89 -23.10
CA PRO A 961 -48.61 -20.44 -22.96
C PRO A 961 -48.83 -20.04 -21.50
N THR A 962 -47.80 -19.51 -20.83
CA THR A 962 -47.93 -19.06 -19.44
C THR A 962 -48.64 -17.71 -19.41
N GLU A 963 -49.80 -17.62 -18.74
CA GLU A 963 -50.48 -16.35 -18.50
C GLU A 963 -49.55 -15.38 -17.73
N PRO A 964 -49.51 -14.08 -18.09
CA PRO A 964 -48.64 -13.12 -17.44
C PRO A 964 -49.02 -12.94 -15.97
N ARG A 965 -48.07 -13.22 -15.06
CA ARG A 965 -48.22 -12.93 -13.62
C ARG A 965 -48.45 -11.44 -13.43
N ARG A 966 -49.68 -11.06 -13.02
CA ARG A 966 -50.05 -9.68 -12.64
C ARG A 966 -49.08 -9.15 -11.56
N SER A 967 -48.24 -8.21 -11.93
CA SER A 967 -47.43 -7.44 -10.98
C SER A 967 -48.34 -6.63 -10.05
N ARG A 968 -48.26 -6.89 -8.74
CA ARG A 968 -48.75 -5.97 -7.71
C ARG A 968 -47.84 -4.73 -7.70
N ARG A 969 -48.13 -3.75 -8.54
CA ARG A 969 -47.65 -2.37 -8.33
C ARG A 969 -48.46 -1.76 -7.18
N GLY A 970 -47.86 -1.68 -6.00
CA GLY A 970 -48.26 -0.70 -4.98
C GLY A 970 -47.87 0.71 -5.45
N PRO A 971 -48.61 1.76 -5.03
CA PRO A 971 -48.39 3.12 -5.52
C PRO A 971 -47.10 3.68 -4.90
N VAL A 972 -46.20 4.18 -5.74
CA VAL A 972 -45.03 4.94 -5.34
C VAL A 972 -45.48 6.34 -4.90
N ARG A 973 -45.15 6.68 -3.64
CA ARG A 973 -44.77 8.03 -3.24
C ARG A 973 -43.33 7.99 -2.76
#